data_AF-A0A3C0V9L7-F1
#
_entry.id   AF-A0A3C0V9L7-F1
#
_cell.length_a   1.000
_cell.length_b   1.000
_cell.length_c   1.000
_cell.angle_alpha   90.00
_cell.angle_beta   90.00
_cell.angle_gamma   90.00
#
_symmetry.space_group_name_H-M   'P 1'
#
loop_
_entity.id
_entity.type
_entity.pdbx_description
1 polymer ?
#
loop_
_entity_poly.entity_id
_entity_poly.type
_entity_poly.pdbx_seq_one_letter_code
_entity_poly.pdbx_strand_id
1 'polypeptide(L)'
;MRTTLLAAALAGAALRAGGPAAPPPAPVDEYRIHADGGIVYDPLRREAEKTGALARFAGAPATGATLASGPFTLTVSVPAAARAYDVVPVAYELAWKDSRGGLAAEFPVAVESVAFEDESRRCGRDLFDLALPGRIDLAVELLGSITAHMTPDARHKLTPDFSDTPGTYPPFARKPFARSGVVEAGDLVWFKLRFTNTGTTILDPEGFGGSLFYPQLLRKNERGEYAVAGEPYNLYFRDLEYLYPGESREMWFHLASCMPGYASPADAPTPQGFGLVPGEYKLRVRLIYRCYRTPDPFFNIWEGQLGCVWDLPFAVEREAREAPIAPAEPVLRDGGAGRKITRFIHTFEEFMTAFDCHLAPPAGAEGRIAGTLHLQVAPWTKHVVVKLIRGGTGEIAARAVPIAIDCGALAVRPALDPRTCLVRNGVREPIIASQTMADMRTNVQIGPFPEKHIRARLREMASCGINVVSTTCMPWLYDDMPPRRSNHQGDALRYVLDVARDEGMRVEGIGTYPFDRATSGPIATWLTGKPFALADAGMGYGAISRADPLLPAVNAALWRYQFARWGDLYLETEDGAVPISVEDTWGWMRQDVNVRHPMGPLTVRAFRAWLKAKYGAIEDVNSAWGSAFEDFDRIEPEAGQVRNRFGHIFEYTNPAHPFHDWNRAVADLDAFRTELRVKNYRETLEFVRKEIPGAVVCLRTEGANALVAGLDPADRNSHFRHAFLSQRRCAAVAEIVQASGLVRYHADYTTLPYTPSELRFLVRSAAEQGIVPVFLPQFDNMRDIAINAAYGTDYQVHYNLPEPRKGYMMHCLTALFPWFRAVAEEGGIPGILWEDYQCDGFATETQKREMRLFAEKVREAFATGAAREKLAAPAAARS
;
A
#
# COMPACT_ATOMS: atom_id res chain seq x y z
N MET A 1 -14.11 -27.89 -10.54
CA MET A 1 -15.09 -27.05 -9.81
C MET A 1 -15.99 -27.84 -8.86
N ARG A 2 -16.82 -28.80 -9.30
CA ARG A 2 -17.73 -29.55 -8.39
C ARG A 2 -17.01 -30.33 -7.27
N THR A 3 -15.86 -30.94 -7.54
CA THR A 3 -15.06 -31.68 -6.54
C THR A 3 -14.37 -30.75 -5.53
N THR A 4 -13.91 -29.58 -5.96
CA THR A 4 -13.22 -28.58 -5.11
C THR A 4 -14.20 -27.81 -4.22
N LEU A 5 -15.38 -27.44 -4.75
CA LEU A 5 -16.47 -26.85 -3.96
C LEU A 5 -17.00 -27.83 -2.92
N LEU A 6 -17.04 -29.12 -3.24
CA LEU A 6 -17.39 -30.17 -2.29
C LEU A 6 -16.33 -30.28 -1.17
N ALA A 7 -15.04 -30.20 -1.50
CA ALA A 7 -13.96 -30.20 -0.50
C ALA A 7 -14.00 -28.96 0.42
N ALA A 8 -14.26 -27.77 -0.12
CA ALA A 8 -14.46 -26.55 0.67
C ALA A 8 -15.72 -26.63 1.55
N ALA A 9 -16.82 -27.16 1.02
CA ALA A 9 -18.04 -27.39 1.79
C ALA A 9 -17.84 -28.43 2.91
N LEU A 10 -17.09 -29.50 2.64
CA LEU A 10 -16.71 -30.51 3.64
C LEU A 10 -15.75 -29.94 4.69
N ALA A 11 -14.79 -29.09 4.31
CA ALA A 11 -13.89 -28.41 5.24
C ALA A 11 -14.65 -27.39 6.12
N GLY A 12 -15.58 -26.62 5.55
CA GLY A 12 -16.49 -25.75 6.29
C GLY A 12 -17.39 -26.52 7.24
N ALA A 13 -17.91 -27.68 6.82
CA ALA A 13 -18.67 -28.57 7.69
C ALA A 13 -17.80 -29.20 8.79
N ALA A 14 -16.54 -29.55 8.51
CA ALA A 14 -15.59 -30.06 9.50
C ALA A 14 -15.19 -29.02 10.56
N LEU A 15 -15.03 -27.74 10.16
CA LEU A 15 -14.85 -26.62 11.08
C LEU A 15 -16.05 -26.45 12.03
N ARG A 16 -17.27 -26.69 11.52
CA ARG A 16 -18.51 -26.70 12.31
C ARG A 16 -18.61 -27.92 13.24
N ALA A 17 -18.11 -29.08 12.83
CA ALA A 17 -18.26 -30.34 13.55
C ALA A 17 -17.18 -30.62 14.62
N GLY A 18 -16.25 -29.70 14.86
CA GLY A 18 -15.23 -29.88 15.91
C GLY A 18 -13.82 -29.40 15.54
N GLY A 19 -13.53 -29.17 14.25
CA GLY A 19 -12.23 -28.72 13.71
C GLY A 19 -10.99 -29.48 14.23
N PRO A 20 -9.80 -29.23 13.67
CA PRO A 20 -8.57 -29.77 14.22
C PRO A 20 -8.23 -29.09 15.56
N ALA A 21 -7.48 -29.79 16.40
CA ALA A 21 -6.81 -29.22 17.57
C ALA A 21 -5.92 -28.03 17.16
N ALA A 22 -5.57 -27.18 18.13
CA ALA A 22 -4.59 -26.11 17.94
C ALA A 22 -3.36 -26.66 17.20
N PRO A 23 -2.91 -26.02 16.10
CA PRO A 23 -1.72 -26.49 15.40
C PRO A 23 -0.52 -26.42 16.36
N PRO A 24 0.35 -27.44 16.39
CA PRO A 24 1.54 -27.38 17.22
C PRO A 24 2.45 -26.24 16.73
N PRO A 25 3.24 -25.62 17.64
CA PRO A 25 4.24 -24.65 17.23
C PRO A 25 5.22 -25.24 16.21
N ALA A 26 5.60 -24.45 15.20
CA ALA A 26 6.46 -24.90 14.11
C ALA A 26 7.48 -23.83 13.69
N PRO A 27 8.69 -24.19 13.25
CA PRO A 27 9.69 -23.22 12.80
C PRO A 27 9.30 -22.57 11.46
N VAL A 28 9.95 -21.45 11.13
CA VAL A 28 9.90 -20.80 9.80
C VAL A 28 11.30 -20.68 9.21
N ASP A 29 11.40 -20.41 7.91
CA ASP A 29 12.67 -20.11 7.24
C ASP A 29 13.09 -18.68 7.56
N GLU A 30 14.00 -18.55 8.54
CA GLU A 30 14.46 -17.27 9.06
C GLU A 30 15.43 -16.55 8.10
N TYR A 31 15.50 -15.23 8.22
CA TYR A 31 16.60 -14.42 7.72
C TYR A 31 17.80 -14.53 8.68
N ARG A 32 18.98 -14.78 8.10
CA ARG A 32 20.19 -15.05 8.86
C ARG A 32 20.75 -13.75 9.47
N ILE A 33 21.43 -13.89 10.59
CA ILE A 33 22.28 -12.84 11.15
C ILE A 33 23.72 -13.15 10.74
N HIS A 34 24.34 -12.20 10.03
CA HIS A 34 25.73 -12.28 9.61
C HIS A 34 26.67 -12.19 10.82
N ALA A 35 27.94 -12.60 10.65
CA ALA A 35 28.92 -12.65 11.74
C ALA A 35 29.25 -11.28 12.34
N ASP A 36 29.01 -10.18 11.60
CA ASP A 36 29.15 -8.80 12.09
C ASP A 36 27.88 -8.28 12.81
N GLY A 37 26.85 -9.12 12.93
CA GLY A 37 25.59 -8.83 13.59
C GLY A 37 24.49 -8.32 12.67
N GLY A 38 24.74 -8.01 11.40
CA GLY A 38 23.69 -7.50 10.50
C GLY A 38 22.75 -8.57 9.94
N ILE A 39 21.50 -8.21 9.63
CA ILE A 39 20.54 -9.07 8.92
C ILE A 39 21.02 -9.31 7.49
N VAL A 40 20.89 -10.54 7.01
CA VAL A 40 21.00 -10.91 5.59
C VAL A 40 19.58 -10.98 5.04
N TYR A 41 19.12 -9.90 4.39
CA TYR A 41 17.83 -9.83 3.71
C TYR A 41 18.01 -10.18 2.23
N ASP A 42 17.84 -11.46 1.90
CA ASP A 42 18.17 -12.06 0.61
C ASP A 42 16.97 -12.71 -0.12
N PRO A 43 15.78 -12.05 -0.22
CA PRO A 43 14.59 -12.66 -0.81
C PRO A 43 14.75 -12.98 -2.30
N LEU A 44 15.46 -12.14 -3.05
CA LEU A 44 15.63 -12.32 -4.51
C LEU A 44 16.53 -13.52 -4.80
N ARG A 45 17.65 -13.64 -4.08
CA ARG A 45 18.54 -14.79 -4.16
C ARG A 45 17.82 -16.09 -3.82
N ARG A 46 17.05 -16.13 -2.72
CA ARG A 46 16.32 -17.34 -2.30
C ARG A 46 15.39 -17.84 -3.40
N GLU A 47 14.62 -16.94 -4.02
CA GLU A 47 13.75 -17.29 -5.14
C GLU A 47 14.54 -17.73 -6.38
N ALA A 48 15.64 -17.06 -6.71
CA ALA A 48 16.47 -17.40 -7.85
C ALA A 48 17.18 -18.77 -7.69
N GLU A 49 17.59 -19.12 -6.47
CA GLU A 49 18.11 -20.45 -6.12
C GLU A 49 17.02 -21.51 -6.24
N LYS A 50 15.85 -21.27 -5.65
CA LYS A 50 14.70 -22.18 -5.68
C LYS A 50 14.22 -22.49 -7.10
N THR A 51 14.23 -21.50 -7.99
CA THR A 51 13.81 -21.64 -9.38
C THR A 51 14.93 -22.11 -10.31
N GLY A 52 16.17 -22.23 -9.81
CA GLY A 52 17.35 -22.56 -10.60
C GLY A 52 17.78 -21.45 -11.57
N ALA A 53 17.23 -20.24 -11.44
CA ALA A 53 17.52 -19.11 -12.31
C ALA A 53 19.01 -18.73 -12.32
N LEU A 54 19.72 -18.93 -11.20
CA LEU A 54 21.15 -18.63 -11.09
C LEU A 54 22.05 -19.56 -11.93
N ALA A 55 21.59 -20.77 -12.27
CA ALA A 55 22.40 -21.77 -12.98
C ALA A 55 22.91 -21.27 -14.34
N ARG A 56 22.18 -20.33 -14.97
CA ARG A 56 22.55 -19.74 -16.26
C ARG A 56 23.82 -18.89 -16.22
N PHE A 57 24.19 -18.39 -15.04
CA PHE A 57 25.36 -17.54 -14.85
C PHE A 57 26.62 -18.34 -14.55
N ALA A 58 26.49 -19.65 -14.32
CA ALA A 58 27.63 -20.54 -14.12
C ALA A 58 28.51 -20.55 -15.39
N GLY A 59 29.72 -19.99 -15.28
CA GLY A 59 30.66 -19.88 -16.39
C GLY A 59 30.24 -18.88 -17.49
N ALA A 60 29.24 -18.04 -17.24
CA ALA A 60 28.83 -17.02 -18.22
C ALA A 60 29.93 -15.96 -18.39
N PRO A 61 30.11 -15.40 -19.61
CA PRO A 61 31.02 -14.29 -19.82
C PRO A 61 30.69 -13.12 -18.90
N ALA A 62 31.71 -12.54 -18.27
CA ALA A 62 31.57 -11.43 -17.35
C ALA A 62 32.59 -10.33 -17.64
N THR A 63 32.19 -9.10 -17.38
CA THR A 63 33.02 -7.91 -17.50
C THR A 63 33.56 -7.56 -16.12
N GLY A 64 34.89 -7.52 -16.00
CA GLY A 64 35.55 -7.09 -14.78
C GLY A 64 35.64 -5.56 -14.68
N ALA A 65 35.56 -5.03 -13.47
CA ALA A 65 35.89 -3.64 -13.19
C ALA A 65 36.63 -3.51 -11.85
N THR A 66 37.45 -2.46 -11.73
CA THR A 66 38.19 -2.16 -10.51
C THR A 66 37.96 -0.70 -10.11
N LEU A 67 37.64 -0.49 -8.84
CA LEU A 67 37.44 0.80 -8.21
C LEU A 67 38.42 0.94 -7.06
N ALA A 68 38.88 2.17 -6.80
CA ALA A 68 39.74 2.47 -5.66
C ALA A 68 39.19 3.68 -4.91
N SER A 69 39.15 3.58 -3.57
CA SER A 69 38.76 4.67 -2.69
C SER A 69 39.60 4.57 -1.41
N GLY A 70 40.52 5.52 -1.21
CA GLY A 70 41.48 5.50 -0.10
C GLY A 70 42.29 4.20 -0.04
N PRO A 71 42.33 3.48 1.10
CA PRO A 71 43.09 2.24 1.25
C PRO A 71 42.39 1.01 0.64
N PHE A 72 41.16 1.16 0.13
CA PHE A 72 40.34 0.07 -0.39
C PHE A 72 40.42 -0.02 -1.92
N THR A 73 40.49 -1.25 -2.42
CA THR A 73 40.35 -1.60 -3.83
C THR A 73 39.23 -2.63 -3.96
N LEU A 74 38.23 -2.32 -4.78
CA LEU A 74 37.12 -3.21 -5.08
C LEU A 74 37.31 -3.73 -6.50
N THR A 75 37.38 -5.04 -6.66
CA THR A 75 37.32 -5.71 -7.97
C THR A 75 35.98 -6.39 -8.08
N VAL A 76 35.25 -6.17 -9.17
CA VAL A 76 33.94 -6.78 -9.43
C VAL A 76 33.95 -7.56 -10.74
N SER A 77 33.03 -8.50 -10.86
CA SER A 77 32.71 -9.23 -12.08
C SER A 77 31.20 -9.20 -12.31
N VAL A 78 30.76 -8.55 -13.38
CA VAL A 78 29.35 -8.43 -13.76
C VAL A 78 29.10 -9.28 -14.99
N PRO A 79 28.12 -10.20 -15.00
CA PRO A 79 27.72 -10.93 -16.21
C PRO A 79 27.46 -9.98 -17.39
N ALA A 80 28.01 -10.31 -18.56
CA ALA A 80 27.92 -9.46 -19.75
C ALA A 80 26.51 -9.39 -20.33
N ALA A 81 25.66 -10.38 -20.02
CA ALA A 81 24.27 -10.43 -20.44
C ALA A 81 23.38 -11.09 -19.38
N ALA A 82 22.12 -10.69 -19.34
CA ALA A 82 21.06 -11.27 -18.54
C ALA A 82 19.73 -11.21 -19.31
N ARG A 83 18.70 -11.93 -18.88
CA ARG A 83 17.32 -11.65 -19.30
C ARG A 83 16.72 -10.58 -18.41
N ALA A 84 15.74 -9.87 -18.94
CA ALA A 84 14.92 -8.96 -18.15
C ALA A 84 14.34 -9.68 -16.92
N TYR A 85 14.45 -9.05 -15.74
CA TYR A 85 14.02 -9.55 -14.43
C TYR A 85 14.81 -10.74 -13.87
N ASP A 86 15.91 -11.15 -14.49
CA ASP A 86 16.85 -12.07 -13.85
C ASP A 86 17.47 -11.42 -12.60
N VAL A 87 17.82 -12.27 -11.63
CA VAL A 87 18.69 -11.91 -10.51
C VAL A 87 20.13 -12.20 -10.93
N VAL A 88 20.90 -11.14 -11.15
CA VAL A 88 22.27 -11.17 -11.67
C VAL A 88 23.26 -11.27 -10.50
N PRO A 89 24.09 -12.32 -10.43
CA PRO A 89 25.15 -12.42 -9.44
C PRO A 89 26.33 -11.52 -9.81
N VAL A 90 26.62 -10.51 -9.00
CA VAL A 90 27.78 -9.61 -9.13
C VAL A 90 28.82 -10.03 -8.10
N ALA A 91 29.80 -10.82 -8.54
CA ALA A 91 30.89 -11.25 -7.67
C ALA A 91 31.85 -10.08 -7.39
N TYR A 92 32.35 -9.98 -6.15
CA TYR A 92 33.31 -8.95 -5.78
C TYR A 92 34.40 -9.44 -4.84
N GLU A 93 35.56 -8.79 -4.92
CA GLU A 93 36.66 -8.85 -3.96
C GLU A 93 36.99 -7.43 -3.49
N LEU A 94 36.82 -7.17 -2.20
CA LEU A 94 37.24 -5.96 -1.51
C LEU A 94 38.57 -6.21 -0.81
N ALA A 95 39.63 -5.55 -1.26
CA ALA A 95 40.95 -5.62 -0.65
C ALA A 95 41.32 -4.30 0.03
N TRP A 96 42.06 -4.37 1.14
CA TRP A 96 42.67 -3.21 1.81
C TRP A 96 44.09 -3.51 2.28
N LYS A 97 44.88 -2.46 2.47
CA LYS A 97 46.21 -2.58 3.07
C LYS A 97 46.20 -1.97 4.46
N ASP A 98 46.56 -2.76 5.47
CA ASP A 98 46.92 -2.20 6.77
C ASP A 98 48.20 -1.36 6.64
N SER A 99 48.21 -0.21 7.31
CA SER A 99 49.15 0.87 7.03
C SER A 99 50.61 0.52 7.38
N ARG A 100 51.36 0.07 6.37
CA ARG A 100 52.81 0.36 6.24
C ARG A 100 53.08 1.55 5.31
N GLY A 101 52.07 2.39 5.01
CA GLY A 101 52.19 3.44 3.98
C GLY A 101 51.21 4.62 4.04
N GLY A 102 50.51 4.88 5.16
CA GLY A 102 49.97 6.23 5.44
C GLY A 102 48.47 6.42 5.66
N LEU A 103 47.58 5.49 5.33
CA LEU A 103 46.15 5.55 5.68
C LEU A 103 45.67 4.19 6.21
N ALA A 104 45.04 4.17 7.38
CA ALA A 104 44.46 2.96 7.96
C ALA A 104 43.11 2.63 7.29
N ALA A 105 42.81 1.35 7.12
CA ALA A 105 41.52 0.90 6.64
C ALA A 105 40.45 1.10 7.72
N GLU A 106 39.54 2.04 7.48
CA GLU A 106 38.44 2.35 8.40
C GLU A 106 37.12 1.77 7.91
N PHE A 107 36.46 1.00 8.77
CA PHE A 107 35.10 0.47 8.59
C PHE A 107 34.07 1.36 9.32
N PRO A 108 32.79 1.40 8.90
CA PRO A 108 32.15 0.54 7.91
C PRO A 108 32.46 0.91 6.45
N VAL A 109 32.42 -0.10 5.58
CA VAL A 109 32.51 0.02 4.12
C VAL A 109 31.35 -0.74 3.50
N ALA A 110 30.74 -0.16 2.47
CA ALA A 110 29.69 -0.84 1.70
C ALA A 110 30.12 -1.08 0.25
N VAL A 111 29.65 -2.19 -0.30
CA VAL A 111 29.71 -2.53 -1.71
C VAL A 111 28.27 -2.59 -2.21
N GLU A 112 27.96 -1.80 -3.22
CA GLU A 112 26.60 -1.66 -3.73
C GLU A 112 26.58 -1.84 -5.24
N SER A 113 25.47 -2.38 -5.75
CA SER A 113 25.18 -2.49 -7.17
C SER A 113 23.76 -2.02 -7.43
N VAL A 114 23.59 -1.13 -8.41
CA VAL A 114 22.29 -0.61 -8.82
C VAL A 114 22.07 -0.72 -10.33
N ALA A 115 20.82 -0.88 -10.74
CA ALA A 115 20.41 -1.03 -12.14
C ALA A 115 19.48 0.09 -12.64
N PHE A 116 19.16 1.09 -11.80
CA PHE A 116 18.26 2.20 -12.13
C PHE A 116 18.97 3.44 -12.67
N GLU A 117 20.28 3.58 -12.42
CA GLU A 117 20.99 4.80 -12.74
C GLU A 117 21.10 5.09 -14.25
N ASP A 118 20.69 6.30 -14.65
CA ASP A 118 20.84 6.81 -16.01
C ASP A 118 22.20 7.49 -16.19
N GLU A 119 23.06 6.89 -17.01
CA GLU A 119 24.39 7.43 -17.33
C GLU A 119 24.35 8.86 -17.89
N SER A 120 23.31 9.22 -18.64
CA SER A 120 23.17 10.57 -19.20
C SER A 120 22.91 11.63 -18.13
N ARG A 121 22.27 11.25 -17.01
CA ARG A 121 22.00 12.12 -15.85
C ARG A 121 23.14 12.07 -14.84
N ARG A 122 23.77 10.90 -14.68
CA ARG A 122 24.97 10.72 -13.86
C ARG A 122 26.16 11.52 -14.40
N CYS A 123 26.34 11.55 -15.72
CA CYS A 123 27.43 12.24 -16.42
C CYS A 123 28.82 11.86 -15.88
N GLY A 124 29.06 10.57 -15.62
CA GLY A 124 30.34 10.10 -15.08
C GLY A 124 30.62 10.44 -13.61
N ARG A 125 29.70 11.11 -12.90
CA ARG A 125 29.86 11.46 -11.48
C ARG A 125 29.73 10.24 -10.57
N ASP A 126 30.47 10.23 -9.47
CA ASP A 126 30.27 9.27 -8.39
C ASP A 126 29.14 9.77 -7.49
N LEU A 127 28.00 9.09 -7.55
CA LEU A 127 26.77 9.50 -6.85
C LEU A 127 26.34 8.43 -5.86
N PHE A 128 25.90 8.88 -4.70
CA PHE A 128 25.19 8.05 -3.74
C PHE A 128 23.72 7.95 -4.16
N ASP A 129 22.99 7.00 -3.59
CA ASP A 129 21.52 6.98 -3.58
C ASP A 129 21.02 6.88 -2.13
N LEU A 130 19.70 6.87 -1.92
CA LEU A 130 19.18 6.95 -0.55
C LEU A 130 19.26 5.64 0.23
N ALA A 131 19.53 4.50 -0.43
CA ALA A 131 19.77 3.26 0.30
C ALA A 131 21.06 3.35 1.14
N LEU A 132 22.11 3.95 0.57
CA LEU A 132 23.38 4.23 1.24
C LEU A 132 23.80 5.70 1.03
N PRO A 133 23.19 6.66 1.76
CA PRO A 133 23.27 8.06 1.38
C PRO A 133 24.58 8.75 1.75
N GLY A 134 25.00 9.66 0.88
CA GLY A 134 26.09 10.61 1.09
C GLY A 134 25.54 11.94 1.63
N ARG A 135 25.89 13.06 0.99
CA ARG A 135 25.31 14.36 1.34
C ARG A 135 23.90 14.49 0.77
N ILE A 136 22.90 14.74 1.61
CA ILE A 136 21.51 15.02 1.26
C ILE A 136 21.27 16.51 1.47
N ASP A 137 21.08 17.26 0.39
CA ASP A 137 20.79 18.68 0.50
C ASP A 137 19.90 19.13 -0.67
N LEU A 138 19.05 20.12 -0.39
CA LEU A 138 18.16 20.73 -1.35
C LEU A 138 18.32 22.24 -1.26
N ALA A 139 18.29 22.96 -2.37
CA ALA A 139 17.91 24.38 -2.37
C ALA A 139 16.40 24.49 -2.63
N VAL A 140 15.68 25.18 -1.75
CA VAL A 140 14.21 25.32 -1.83
C VAL A 140 13.86 26.78 -2.09
N GLU A 141 12.95 27.02 -3.04
CA GLU A 141 12.46 28.35 -3.42
C GLU A 141 10.94 28.37 -3.39
N LEU A 142 10.34 29.38 -2.75
CA LEU A 142 8.92 29.69 -2.92
C LEU A 142 8.76 30.50 -4.21
N LEU A 143 8.04 29.96 -5.20
CA LEU A 143 7.79 30.65 -6.46
C LEU A 143 6.58 31.57 -6.40
N GLY A 144 5.63 31.29 -5.49
CA GLY A 144 4.39 32.04 -5.35
C GLY A 144 3.23 31.16 -4.88
N SER A 145 2.01 31.69 -4.96
CA SER A 145 0.80 31.01 -4.51
C SER A 145 -0.41 31.26 -5.40
N ILE A 146 -1.45 30.42 -5.23
CA ILE A 146 -2.81 30.66 -5.71
C ILE A 146 -3.74 30.59 -4.50
N THR A 147 -4.64 31.56 -4.40
CA THR A 147 -5.74 31.56 -3.44
C THR A 147 -7.05 31.28 -4.18
N ALA A 148 -7.96 30.51 -3.57
CA ALA A 148 -9.33 30.35 -4.06
C ALA A 148 -10.36 30.54 -2.94
N HIS A 149 -11.57 30.91 -3.37
CA HIS A 149 -12.74 31.13 -2.52
C HIS A 149 -13.87 30.21 -2.99
N MET A 150 -14.53 29.55 -2.04
CA MET A 150 -15.57 28.57 -2.32
C MET A 150 -16.79 29.22 -2.96
N THR A 151 -17.47 28.46 -3.83
CA THR A 151 -18.78 28.82 -4.39
C THR A 151 -19.82 27.77 -3.97
N PRO A 152 -20.31 27.80 -2.71
CA PRO A 152 -21.14 26.72 -2.16
C PRO A 152 -22.40 26.38 -2.97
N ASP A 153 -22.95 27.37 -3.67
CA ASP A 153 -24.16 27.19 -4.51
C ASP A 153 -23.88 26.58 -5.88
N ALA A 154 -22.60 26.52 -6.31
CA ALA A 154 -22.21 25.84 -7.55
C ALA A 154 -22.07 24.32 -7.37
N ARG A 155 -22.10 23.81 -6.13
CA ARG A 155 -21.91 22.39 -5.81
C ARG A 155 -23.08 21.54 -6.30
N HIS A 156 -22.79 20.31 -6.68
CA HIS A 156 -23.83 19.30 -6.96
C HIS A 156 -24.38 18.76 -5.63
N LYS A 157 -25.63 19.06 -5.32
CA LYS A 157 -26.31 18.62 -4.09
C LYS A 157 -27.25 17.46 -4.44
N LEU A 158 -26.90 16.23 -4.05
CA LEU A 158 -27.70 15.04 -4.37
C LEU A 158 -29.07 15.09 -3.69
N THR A 159 -30.09 14.53 -4.33
CA THR A 159 -31.40 14.29 -3.70
C THR A 159 -31.78 12.80 -3.72
N PRO A 160 -32.63 12.32 -2.79
CA PRO A 160 -33.07 10.92 -2.75
C PRO A 160 -33.84 10.48 -3.99
N ASP A 161 -34.52 11.42 -4.65
CA ASP A 161 -35.44 11.19 -5.77
C ASP A 161 -34.82 11.49 -7.14
N PHE A 162 -33.51 11.75 -7.20
CA PHE A 162 -32.77 12.07 -8.42
C PHE A 162 -33.24 13.35 -9.14
N SER A 163 -33.93 14.25 -8.45
CA SER A 163 -34.34 15.57 -8.96
C SER A 163 -33.24 16.63 -8.91
N ASP A 164 -32.06 16.30 -8.38
CA ASP A 164 -30.91 17.20 -8.35
C ASP A 164 -30.41 17.61 -9.75
N THR A 165 -29.91 18.84 -9.82
CA THR A 165 -29.21 19.37 -11.00
C THR A 165 -27.69 19.19 -10.83
N PRO A 166 -26.96 18.75 -11.86
CA PRO A 166 -25.50 18.74 -11.84
C PRO A 166 -24.90 20.10 -11.48
N GLY A 167 -23.88 20.08 -10.61
CA GLY A 167 -23.11 21.26 -10.23
C GLY A 167 -21.91 21.51 -11.15
N THR A 168 -21.08 22.48 -10.77
CA THR A 168 -19.78 22.76 -11.40
C THR A 168 -18.64 22.20 -10.55
N TYR A 169 -17.69 21.55 -11.21
CA TYR A 169 -16.45 21.12 -10.58
C TYR A 169 -15.22 21.85 -11.18
N PRO A 170 -14.30 22.38 -10.35
CA PRO A 170 -14.40 22.48 -8.90
C PRO A 170 -15.34 23.61 -8.45
N PRO A 171 -15.97 23.52 -7.26
CA PRO A 171 -16.89 24.55 -6.75
C PRO A 171 -16.15 25.67 -6.01
N PHE A 172 -15.17 26.29 -6.68
CA PHE A 172 -14.46 27.47 -6.17
C PHE A 172 -13.94 28.37 -7.30
N ALA A 173 -13.74 29.64 -6.98
CA ALA A 173 -13.13 30.62 -7.87
C ALA A 173 -11.67 30.86 -7.47
N ARG A 174 -10.76 30.68 -8.43
CA ARG A 174 -9.31 30.91 -8.25
C ARG A 174 -8.94 32.35 -8.58
N LYS A 175 -8.01 32.90 -7.81
CA LYS A 175 -7.25 34.09 -8.16
C LYS A 175 -6.11 33.74 -9.13
N PRO A 176 -5.56 34.73 -9.87
CA PRO A 176 -4.33 34.53 -10.63
C PRO A 176 -3.15 34.10 -9.75
N PHE A 177 -2.15 33.43 -10.34
CA PHE A 177 -0.91 33.08 -9.64
C PHE A 177 -0.16 34.34 -9.21
N ALA A 178 0.13 34.46 -7.92
CA ALA A 178 0.81 35.60 -7.32
C ALA A 178 2.25 35.23 -6.93
N ARG A 179 3.22 35.96 -7.49
CA ARG A 179 4.64 35.88 -7.10
C ARG A 179 4.94 36.89 -5.99
N SER A 180 4.38 36.66 -4.81
CA SER A 180 4.48 37.60 -3.69
C SER A 180 4.77 36.92 -2.37
N GLY A 181 5.54 37.60 -1.50
CA GLY A 181 5.71 37.24 -0.09
C GLY A 181 4.48 37.57 0.78
N VAL A 182 3.49 38.26 0.22
CA VAL A 182 2.19 38.53 0.84
C VAL A 182 1.10 37.77 0.09
N VAL A 183 0.44 36.84 0.79
CA VAL A 183 -0.59 35.95 0.27
C VAL A 183 -1.98 36.43 0.68
N GLU A 184 -2.95 36.35 -0.22
CA GLU A 184 -4.34 36.64 0.10
C GLU A 184 -4.93 35.54 0.99
N ALA A 185 -5.61 35.93 2.07
CA ALA A 185 -6.44 35.04 2.87
C ALA A 185 -7.57 34.46 2.02
N GLY A 186 -7.84 33.17 2.14
CA GLY A 186 -8.91 32.52 1.39
C GLY A 186 -9.19 31.11 1.87
N ASP A 187 -10.19 30.49 1.26
CA ASP A 187 -10.69 29.17 1.66
C ASP A 187 -9.74 28.03 1.26
N LEU A 188 -8.92 28.24 0.23
CA LEU A 188 -7.89 27.32 -0.24
C LEU A 188 -6.66 28.12 -0.65
N VAL A 189 -5.48 27.69 -0.23
CA VAL A 189 -4.20 28.31 -0.61
C VAL A 189 -3.20 27.23 -1.01
N TRP A 190 -2.66 27.36 -2.23
CA TRP A 190 -1.61 26.48 -2.75
C TRP A 190 -0.32 27.25 -2.93
N PHE A 191 0.80 26.67 -2.49
CA PHE A 191 2.14 27.20 -2.66
C PHE A 191 2.87 26.44 -3.75
N LYS A 192 3.49 27.14 -4.69
CA LYS A 192 4.35 26.52 -5.69
C LYS A 192 5.79 26.63 -5.24
N LEU A 193 6.45 25.49 -5.05
CA LEU A 193 7.84 25.44 -4.64
C LEU A 193 8.70 24.87 -5.76
N ARG A 194 9.94 25.36 -5.87
CA ARG A 194 11.01 24.70 -6.61
C ARG A 194 11.99 24.12 -5.61
N PHE A 195 12.41 22.89 -5.85
CA PHE A 195 13.52 22.26 -5.12
C PHE A 195 14.58 21.80 -6.11
N THR A 196 15.84 22.06 -5.77
CA THR A 196 17.01 21.66 -6.56
C THR A 196 17.87 20.76 -5.71
N ASN A 197 18.23 19.58 -6.20
CA ASN A 197 19.13 18.69 -5.47
C ASN A 197 20.55 19.28 -5.49
N THR A 198 21.02 19.78 -4.36
CA THR A 198 22.37 20.34 -4.17
C THR A 198 23.30 19.37 -3.45
N GLY A 199 22.80 18.18 -3.11
CA GLY A 199 23.54 17.10 -2.47
C GLY A 199 24.49 16.36 -3.41
N THR A 200 24.96 15.20 -2.95
CA THR A 200 25.71 14.20 -3.74
C THR A 200 24.95 12.88 -3.86
N THR A 201 23.70 12.87 -3.40
CA THR A 201 22.83 11.69 -3.30
C THR A 201 21.66 11.87 -4.26
N ILE A 202 21.38 10.87 -5.10
CA ILE A 202 20.16 10.79 -5.90
C ILE A 202 18.99 10.65 -4.91
N LEU A 203 17.93 11.45 -5.08
CA LEU A 203 16.73 11.28 -4.27
C LEU A 203 15.80 10.29 -4.95
N ASP A 204 15.56 9.18 -4.28
CA ASP A 204 14.75 8.08 -4.78
C ASP A 204 13.28 8.29 -4.40
N PRO A 205 12.34 8.03 -5.33
CA PRO A 205 10.92 8.11 -5.05
C PRO A 205 10.37 6.81 -4.45
N GLU A 206 11.18 5.76 -4.33
CA GLU A 206 10.74 4.39 -4.06
C GLU A 206 11.83 3.56 -3.36
N GLY A 207 11.45 2.34 -3.00
CA GLY A 207 12.29 1.32 -2.40
C GLY A 207 12.70 1.61 -0.96
N PHE A 208 13.75 0.89 -0.56
CA PHE A 208 14.38 1.01 0.75
C PHE A 208 14.83 2.43 1.07
N GLY A 209 15.30 3.18 0.06
CA GLY A 209 15.78 4.56 0.17
C GLY A 209 14.71 5.63 0.03
N GLY A 210 13.44 5.30 -0.25
CA GLY A 210 12.43 6.29 -0.66
C GLY A 210 12.37 7.59 0.16
N SER A 211 12.24 8.72 -0.53
CA SER A 211 12.12 10.06 0.07
C SER A 211 10.73 10.67 -0.06
N LEU A 212 10.42 11.55 0.89
CA LEU A 212 9.12 12.17 1.04
C LEU A 212 9.24 13.54 1.73
N PHE A 213 8.35 14.46 1.38
CA PHE A 213 8.24 15.77 1.99
C PHE A 213 7.15 15.78 3.05
N TYR A 214 7.46 16.27 4.25
CA TYR A 214 6.51 16.52 5.34
C TYR A 214 6.49 18.02 5.71
N PRO A 215 5.88 18.88 4.87
CA PRO A 215 5.83 20.30 5.12
C PRO A 215 4.86 20.63 6.27
N GLN A 216 5.15 21.67 7.04
CA GLN A 216 4.30 22.18 8.11
C GLN A 216 4.03 23.67 7.89
N LEU A 217 2.79 24.07 8.12
CA LEU A 217 2.42 25.47 8.21
C LEU A 217 2.59 25.92 9.65
N LEU A 218 3.41 26.93 9.88
CA LEU A 218 3.63 27.49 11.21
C LEU A 218 3.11 28.93 11.24
N ARG A 219 2.32 29.27 12.25
CA ARG A 219 1.78 30.62 12.47
C ARG A 219 2.45 31.27 13.67
N LYS A 220 2.76 32.55 13.56
CA LYS A 220 3.29 33.34 14.68
C LYS A 220 2.17 33.69 15.66
N ASN A 221 2.38 33.40 16.94
CA ASN A 221 1.46 33.70 18.02
C ASN A 221 1.67 35.12 18.57
N GLU A 222 0.83 35.55 19.51
CA GLU A 222 0.91 36.88 20.16
C GLU A 222 2.22 37.13 20.93
N ARG A 223 2.93 36.06 21.33
CA ARG A 223 4.24 36.13 21.99
C ARG A 223 5.41 36.24 20.99
N GLY A 224 5.11 36.21 19.68
CA GLY A 224 6.10 36.26 18.61
C GLY A 224 6.72 34.89 18.25
N GLU A 225 6.23 33.80 18.82
CA GLU A 225 6.73 32.44 18.60
C GLU A 225 5.93 31.74 17.49
N TYR A 226 6.61 30.92 16.68
CA TYR A 226 5.94 30.11 15.65
C TYR A 226 5.46 28.78 16.20
N ALA A 227 4.17 28.47 16.03
CA ALA A 227 3.56 27.20 16.39
C ALA A 227 2.91 26.53 15.17
N VAL A 228 2.77 25.20 15.21
CA VAL A 228 2.10 24.43 14.14
C VAL A 228 0.65 24.88 14.02
N ALA A 229 0.28 25.32 12.83
CA ALA A 229 -1.06 25.79 12.47
C ALA A 229 -1.70 24.94 11.37
N GLY A 230 -0.94 24.06 10.71
CA GLY A 230 -1.46 23.14 9.70
C GLY A 230 -0.41 22.17 9.18
N GLU A 231 -0.88 21.07 8.61
CA GLU A 231 -0.08 19.96 8.08
C GLU A 231 -0.75 19.42 6.80
N PRO A 232 -0.08 18.56 6.01
CA PRO A 232 -0.66 17.98 4.81
C PRO A 232 -1.85 17.09 5.18
N TYR A 233 -2.92 17.19 4.39
CA TYR A 233 -4.05 16.25 4.46
C TYR A 233 -3.60 14.78 4.33
N ASN A 234 -2.54 14.58 3.56
CA ASN A 234 -2.08 13.31 3.04
C ASN A 234 -0.88 12.73 3.81
N LEU A 235 -0.56 13.27 4.99
CA LEU A 235 0.71 13.10 5.70
C LEU A 235 1.91 13.59 4.88
N TYR A 236 2.17 13.02 3.71
CA TYR A 236 3.37 13.26 2.91
C TYR A 236 3.05 13.82 1.52
N PHE A 237 4.04 14.48 0.92
CA PHE A 237 4.13 14.74 -0.52
C PHE A 237 5.33 13.97 -1.07
N ARG A 238 5.26 13.55 -2.33
CA ARG A 238 6.32 12.76 -2.96
C ARG A 238 6.51 13.17 -4.41
N ASP A 239 7.77 13.30 -4.83
CA ASP A 239 8.12 13.36 -6.24
C ASP A 239 8.21 11.92 -6.75
N LEU A 240 7.58 11.63 -7.89
CA LEU A 240 7.42 10.25 -8.39
C LEU A 240 8.50 9.85 -9.40
N GLU A 241 9.55 10.65 -9.50
CA GLU A 241 10.71 10.48 -10.38
C GLU A 241 11.99 10.62 -9.57
N TYR A 242 13.07 9.98 -10.03
CA TYR A 242 14.39 10.17 -9.44
C TYR A 242 14.84 11.64 -9.63
N LEU A 243 15.46 12.23 -8.60
CA LEU A 243 16.04 13.58 -8.68
C LEU A 243 17.55 13.54 -8.49
N TYR A 244 18.30 13.73 -9.58
CA TYR A 244 19.76 13.69 -9.56
C TYR A 244 20.35 15.00 -9.06
N PRO A 245 21.55 14.98 -8.45
CA PRO A 245 22.27 16.20 -8.10
C PRO A 245 22.39 17.18 -9.28
N GLY A 246 22.02 18.42 -9.05
CA GLY A 246 21.97 19.51 -10.04
C GLY A 246 20.62 19.69 -10.73
N GLU A 247 19.69 18.76 -10.58
CA GLU A 247 18.36 18.86 -11.18
C GLU A 247 17.36 19.59 -10.27
N SER A 248 16.36 20.21 -10.89
CA SER A 248 15.28 20.92 -10.21
C SER A 248 13.91 20.38 -10.59
N ARG A 249 12.97 20.47 -9.65
CA ARG A 249 11.56 20.11 -9.82
C ARG A 249 10.67 21.15 -9.16
N GLU A 250 9.45 21.26 -9.66
CA GLU A 250 8.43 22.16 -9.12
C GLU A 250 7.21 21.36 -8.66
N MET A 251 6.70 21.67 -7.47
CA MET A 251 5.56 20.97 -6.89
C MET A 251 4.61 21.96 -6.19
N TRP A 252 3.32 21.63 -6.22
CA TRP A 252 2.31 22.35 -5.45
C TRP A 252 2.14 21.72 -4.08
N PHE A 253 2.05 22.58 -3.07
CA PHE A 253 1.81 22.21 -1.70
C PHE A 253 0.52 22.86 -1.21
N HIS A 254 -0.34 22.06 -0.59
CA HIS A 254 -1.55 22.48 0.10
C HIS A 254 -1.51 21.97 1.54
N LEU A 255 -1.70 22.87 2.50
CA LEU A 255 -1.54 22.55 3.93
C LEU A 255 -2.83 22.92 4.64
N ALA A 256 -3.53 21.89 5.10
CA ALA A 256 -4.76 22.07 5.83
C ALA A 256 -4.44 22.45 7.28
N SER A 257 -5.21 23.40 7.83
CA SER A 257 -5.17 23.75 9.25
C SER A 257 -5.84 22.69 10.14
N CYS A 258 -6.68 21.81 9.57
CA CYS A 258 -7.22 20.65 10.28
C CYS A 258 -7.25 19.37 9.41
N MET A 259 -6.78 18.27 9.99
CA MET A 259 -6.98 16.92 9.46
C MET A 259 -8.42 16.47 9.80
N PRO A 260 -9.26 16.08 8.82
CA PRO A 260 -10.57 15.54 9.16
C PRO A 260 -10.43 14.23 9.94
N GLY A 261 -11.21 14.12 11.01
CA GLY A 261 -11.16 12.99 11.94
C GLY A 261 -10.35 13.25 13.21
N TYR A 262 -9.54 14.31 13.26
CA TYR A 262 -8.74 14.67 14.45
C TYR A 262 -9.10 16.04 15.06
N ALA A 263 -9.77 16.93 14.33
CA ALA A 263 -10.31 18.18 14.87
C ALA A 263 -11.72 18.46 14.31
N SER A 264 -12.57 19.07 15.14
CA SER A 264 -13.94 19.45 14.77
C SER A 264 -13.90 20.55 13.69
N PRO A 265 -14.50 20.34 12.50
CA PRO A 265 -14.63 21.36 11.47
C PRO A 265 -15.47 22.57 11.90
N ALA A 266 -16.23 22.47 13.00
CA ALA A 266 -17.20 23.46 13.43
C ALA A 266 -16.55 24.79 13.90
N ASP A 267 -15.32 24.72 14.40
CA ASP A 267 -14.57 25.89 14.92
C ASP A 267 -13.46 26.36 13.98
N ALA A 268 -13.33 25.72 12.80
CA ALA A 268 -12.30 26.10 11.83
C ALA A 268 -12.64 27.46 11.20
N PRO A 269 -11.69 28.40 11.11
CA PRO A 269 -11.94 29.73 10.58
C PRO A 269 -12.17 29.76 9.05
N THR A 270 -11.90 28.65 8.36
CA THR A 270 -12.09 28.45 6.92
C THR A 270 -12.88 27.16 6.67
N PRO A 271 -13.62 27.03 5.53
CA PRO A 271 -14.37 25.82 5.21
C PRO A 271 -13.47 24.58 5.23
N GLN A 272 -13.86 23.56 6.03
CA GLN A 272 -13.06 22.33 6.26
C GLN A 272 -11.62 22.57 6.75
N GLY A 273 -11.31 23.78 7.23
CA GLY A 273 -9.98 24.20 7.68
C GLY A 273 -8.88 24.12 6.62
N PHE A 274 -9.21 24.24 5.33
CA PHE A 274 -8.21 24.17 4.26
C PHE A 274 -7.57 25.52 3.89
N GLY A 275 -8.14 26.61 4.38
CA GLY A 275 -7.73 27.97 4.03
C GLY A 275 -6.81 28.63 5.05
N LEU A 276 -6.41 29.88 4.74
CA LEU A 276 -5.56 30.72 5.60
C LEU A 276 -6.27 32.01 6.01
N VAL A 277 -6.04 32.44 7.25
CA VAL A 277 -6.48 33.74 7.78
C VAL A 277 -5.30 34.70 7.93
N PRO A 278 -5.53 36.03 8.01
CA PRO A 278 -4.46 37.00 8.16
C PRO A 278 -3.51 36.73 9.34
N GLY A 279 -2.23 36.99 9.12
CA GLY A 279 -1.16 36.81 10.11
C GLY A 279 0.21 36.58 9.48
N GLU A 280 1.23 36.43 10.34
CA GLU A 280 2.59 36.06 9.91
C GLU A 280 2.75 34.54 9.99
N TYR A 281 3.27 33.95 8.91
CA TYR A 281 3.44 32.51 8.77
C TYR A 281 4.83 32.16 8.27
N LYS A 282 5.19 30.90 8.46
CA LYS A 282 6.30 30.28 7.72
C LYS A 282 5.89 28.90 7.26
N LEU A 283 6.27 28.57 6.04
CA LEU A 283 6.20 27.21 5.51
C LEU A 283 7.51 26.50 5.89
N ARG A 284 7.41 25.47 6.72
CA ARG A 284 8.54 24.61 7.07
C ARG A 284 8.53 23.37 6.20
N VAL A 285 9.41 23.27 5.21
CA VAL A 285 9.54 22.08 4.37
C VAL A 285 10.55 21.13 4.99
N ARG A 286 10.14 19.88 5.26
CA ARG A 286 11.01 18.82 5.77
C ARG A 286 11.13 17.75 4.69
N LEU A 287 12.35 17.45 4.25
CA LEU A 287 12.63 16.24 3.49
C LEU A 287 12.94 15.12 4.48
N ILE A 288 12.23 14.02 4.38
CA ILE A 288 12.45 12.81 5.14
C ILE A 288 12.84 11.72 4.13
N TYR A 289 13.74 10.83 4.53
CA TYR A 289 14.17 9.69 3.74
C TYR A 289 14.24 8.45 4.61
N ARG A 290 13.95 7.30 4.03
CA ARG A 290 14.11 6.03 4.72
C ARG A 290 15.58 5.66 4.74
N CYS A 291 16.15 5.55 5.94
CA CYS A 291 17.41 4.83 6.09
C CYS A 291 17.46 4.12 7.43
N TYR A 292 17.85 2.85 7.36
CA TYR A 292 17.83 1.93 8.48
C TYR A 292 19.15 2.00 9.23
N ARG A 293 19.47 3.20 9.74
CA ARG A 293 20.69 3.44 10.53
C ARG A 293 20.61 2.79 11.91
N THR A 294 19.40 2.76 12.48
CA THR A 294 19.10 2.17 13.79
C THR A 294 17.99 1.14 13.63
N PRO A 295 18.03 0.02 14.37
CA PRO A 295 16.97 -0.99 14.34
C PRO A 295 15.76 -0.54 15.17
N ASP A 296 15.25 0.65 14.90
CA ASP A 296 13.99 1.16 15.48
C ASP A 296 12.86 0.84 14.49
N PRO A 297 12.00 -0.15 14.80
CA PRO A 297 10.95 -0.55 13.88
C PRO A 297 10.00 0.62 13.59
N PHE A 298 9.56 1.38 14.58
CA PHE A 298 8.50 2.36 14.36
C PHE A 298 9.00 3.60 13.63
N PHE A 299 10.21 4.03 13.95
CA PHE A 299 10.86 5.11 13.23
C PHE A 299 11.02 4.76 11.75
N ASN A 300 11.43 3.53 11.42
CA ASN A 300 11.65 3.10 10.04
C ASN A 300 10.36 2.76 9.28
N ILE A 301 9.28 2.38 9.97
CA ILE A 301 7.97 2.09 9.35
C ILE A 301 7.28 3.37 8.86
N TRP A 302 7.24 4.41 9.70
CA TRP A 302 6.35 5.55 9.47
C TRP A 302 7.06 6.85 9.14
N GLU A 303 8.21 7.13 9.76
CA GLU A 303 8.86 8.43 9.61
C GLU A 303 10.07 8.35 8.67
N GLY A 304 11.17 7.76 9.14
CA GLY A 304 12.47 7.84 8.48
C GLY A 304 13.32 9.02 8.99
N GLN A 305 14.55 9.11 8.48
CA GLN A 305 15.51 10.14 8.87
C GLN A 305 15.20 11.50 8.25
N LEU A 306 15.39 12.55 9.03
CA LEU A 306 15.28 13.92 8.55
C LEU A 306 16.50 14.28 7.71
N GLY A 307 16.30 14.61 6.44
CA GLY A 307 17.37 14.97 5.49
C GLY A 307 17.66 16.47 5.50
N CYS A 308 16.66 17.31 5.24
CA CYS A 308 16.82 18.77 5.31
C CYS A 308 15.55 19.46 5.78
N VAL A 309 15.71 20.64 6.36
CA VAL A 309 14.61 21.51 6.80
C VAL A 309 14.84 22.93 6.30
N TRP A 310 13.81 23.49 5.69
CA TRP A 310 13.80 24.86 5.18
C TRP A 310 12.59 25.61 5.71
N ASP A 311 12.79 26.82 6.22
CA ASP A 311 11.73 27.73 6.63
C ASP A 311 11.56 28.82 5.55
N LEU A 312 10.34 29.02 5.05
CA LEU A 312 10.00 30.03 4.06
C LEU A 312 8.98 31.00 4.67
N PRO A 313 9.39 32.19 5.14
CA PRO A 313 8.49 33.14 5.78
C PRO A 313 7.61 33.87 4.75
N PHE A 314 6.36 34.13 5.13
CA PHE A 314 5.41 34.91 4.33
C PHE A 314 4.33 35.54 5.24
N ALA A 315 3.65 36.56 4.72
CA ALA A 315 2.51 37.16 5.40
C ALA A 315 1.21 36.78 4.69
N VAL A 316 0.13 36.66 5.46
CA VAL A 316 -1.23 36.55 4.93
C VAL A 316 -1.98 37.83 5.26
N GLU A 317 -2.53 38.47 4.24
CA GLU A 317 -3.34 39.70 4.34
C GLU A 317 -4.75 39.45 3.78
N ARG A 318 -5.70 40.35 4.02
CA ARG A 318 -7.07 40.19 3.49
C ARG A 318 -7.13 40.26 1.97
N GLU A 319 -6.24 41.04 1.37
CA GLU A 319 -6.11 41.21 -0.07
C GLU A 319 -4.67 40.91 -0.47
N ALA A 320 -4.45 40.42 -1.69
CA ALA A 320 -3.11 40.26 -2.22
C ALA A 320 -2.42 41.63 -2.35
N ARG A 321 -1.14 41.68 -2.01
CA ARG A 321 -0.26 42.83 -2.25
C ARG A 321 1.03 42.35 -2.88
N GLU A 322 1.58 43.11 -3.82
CA GLU A 322 2.89 42.82 -4.37
C GLU A 322 3.98 43.11 -3.33
N ALA A 323 4.75 42.08 -2.99
CA ALA A 323 5.86 42.16 -2.06
C ALA A 323 6.93 41.13 -2.46
N PRO A 324 8.22 41.42 -2.25
CA PRO A 324 9.28 40.46 -2.53
C PRO A 324 9.08 39.17 -1.71
N ILE A 325 9.31 38.03 -2.34
CA ILE A 325 9.36 36.74 -1.64
C ILE A 325 10.69 36.69 -0.87
N ALA A 326 10.61 36.52 0.44
CA ALA A 326 11.78 36.34 1.29
C ALA A 326 12.53 35.05 0.88
N PRO A 327 13.87 35.05 0.95
CA PRO A 327 14.65 33.84 0.67
C PRO A 327 14.30 32.74 1.68
N ALA A 328 14.33 31.49 1.23
CA ALA A 328 14.20 30.35 2.12
C ALA A 328 15.41 30.26 3.05
N GLU A 329 15.17 29.94 4.31
CA GLU A 329 16.19 29.82 5.35
C GLU A 329 16.46 28.34 5.65
N PRO A 330 17.69 27.83 5.47
CA PRO A 330 18.02 26.47 5.84
C PRO A 330 18.09 26.34 7.37
N VAL A 331 17.21 25.53 7.94
CA VAL A 331 17.21 25.19 9.38
C VAL A 331 18.08 23.97 9.65
N LEU A 332 18.01 22.97 8.77
CA LEU A 332 18.83 21.77 8.83
C LEU A 332 19.28 21.41 7.43
N ARG A 333 20.56 21.11 7.29
CA ARG A 333 21.12 20.51 6.08
C ARG A 333 21.75 19.18 6.45
N ASP A 334 21.67 18.24 5.50
CA ASP A 334 22.37 16.97 5.57
C ASP A 334 22.02 16.04 6.75
N GLY A 335 20.88 16.25 7.40
CA GLY A 335 20.40 15.43 8.51
C GLY A 335 21.26 15.49 9.78
N GLY A 336 22.23 16.42 9.82
CA GLY A 336 23.27 16.50 10.86
C GLY A 336 24.50 15.65 10.55
N ALA A 337 25.67 16.05 11.07
CA ALA A 337 26.94 15.37 10.81
C ALA A 337 26.96 13.95 11.42
N GLY A 338 27.10 12.92 10.59
CA GLY A 338 27.25 11.54 11.04
C GLY A 338 27.38 10.52 9.92
N ARG A 339 27.86 9.32 10.27
CA ARG A 339 27.93 8.16 9.37
C ARG A 339 26.50 7.68 9.02
N LYS A 340 26.20 7.50 7.73
CA LYS A 340 24.84 7.20 7.21
C LYS A 340 24.62 5.78 6.69
N ILE A 341 25.67 4.96 6.64
CA ILE A 341 25.55 3.53 6.34
C ILE A 341 24.72 2.83 7.42
N THR A 342 23.89 1.88 7.02
CA THR A 342 23.14 1.00 7.92
C THR A 342 24.07 0.25 8.88
N ARG A 343 23.58 -0.07 10.08
CA ARG A 343 24.37 -0.72 11.14
C ARG A 343 23.84 -2.07 11.59
N PHE A 344 22.75 -2.53 10.99
CA PHE A 344 22.12 -3.78 11.36
C PHE A 344 21.59 -4.56 10.16
N ILE A 345 21.80 -4.06 8.94
CA ILE A 345 21.58 -4.81 7.71
C ILE A 345 22.96 -5.03 7.09
N HIS A 346 23.32 -6.29 6.92
CA HIS A 346 24.55 -6.67 6.26
C HIS A 346 24.29 -6.76 4.76
N THR A 347 23.44 -7.69 4.33
CA THR A 347 23.04 -7.86 2.92
C THR A 347 21.62 -7.37 2.73
N PHE A 348 21.38 -6.66 1.64
CA PHE A 348 20.06 -6.23 1.22
C PHE A 348 19.86 -6.44 -0.28
N GLU A 349 18.69 -6.96 -0.64
CA GLU A 349 18.28 -7.21 -2.02
C GLU A 349 16.86 -6.70 -2.25
N GLU A 350 16.69 -5.79 -3.20
CA GLU A 350 15.39 -5.37 -3.75
C GLU A 350 15.48 -5.22 -5.28
N PHE A 351 14.36 -4.93 -5.93
CA PHE A 351 14.39 -4.68 -7.38
C PHE A 351 15.32 -3.49 -7.70
N MET A 352 16.30 -3.71 -8.58
CA MET A 352 17.26 -2.71 -9.05
C MET A 352 18.29 -2.17 -8.04
N THR A 353 18.32 -2.66 -6.80
CA THR A 353 19.31 -2.29 -5.77
C THR A 353 19.73 -3.51 -4.94
N ALA A 354 21.04 -3.69 -4.76
CA ALA A 354 21.58 -4.68 -3.83
C ALA A 354 22.89 -4.17 -3.21
N PHE A 355 23.11 -4.43 -1.91
CA PHE A 355 24.34 -4.06 -1.23
C PHE A 355 24.76 -5.03 -0.13
N ASP A 356 26.06 -5.02 0.17
CA ASP A 356 26.65 -5.58 1.38
C ASP A 356 27.31 -4.45 2.19
N CYS A 357 27.03 -4.40 3.49
CA CYS A 357 27.62 -3.47 4.46
C CYS A 357 28.55 -4.21 5.43
N HIS A 358 29.86 -4.01 5.28
CA HIS A 358 30.86 -4.59 6.17
C HIS A 358 31.13 -3.63 7.33
N LEU A 359 30.71 -3.99 8.54
CA LEU A 359 30.88 -3.13 9.73
C LEU A 359 32.28 -3.21 10.35
N ALA A 360 32.97 -4.33 10.13
CA ALA A 360 34.31 -4.62 10.61
C ALA A 360 34.98 -5.62 9.65
N PRO A 361 36.32 -5.70 9.62
CA PRO A 361 37.00 -6.77 8.90
C PRO A 361 36.64 -8.13 9.53
N PRO A 362 36.31 -9.16 8.74
CA PRO A 362 36.08 -10.50 9.27
C PRO A 362 37.29 -11.02 10.04
N ALA A 363 37.04 -11.80 11.10
CA ALA A 363 38.13 -12.42 11.85
C ALA A 363 38.99 -13.30 10.94
N GLY A 364 40.30 -13.05 10.92
CA GLY A 364 41.24 -13.77 10.06
C GLY A 364 41.27 -13.32 8.58
N ALA A 365 40.55 -12.25 8.21
CA ALA A 365 40.68 -11.66 6.88
C ALA A 365 42.08 -11.07 6.68
N GLU A 366 42.86 -11.63 5.74
CA GLU A 366 44.20 -11.16 5.36
C GLU A 366 44.13 -9.88 4.50
N GLY A 367 43.39 -8.87 4.95
CA GLY A 367 43.19 -7.64 4.19
C GLY A 367 42.25 -7.80 2.99
N ARG A 368 41.39 -8.81 2.97
CA ARG A 368 40.47 -9.10 1.85
C ARG A 368 39.14 -9.68 2.30
N ILE A 369 38.08 -9.35 1.56
CA ILE A 369 36.73 -9.90 1.66
C ILE A 369 36.24 -10.24 0.26
N ALA A 370 35.59 -11.39 0.08
CA ALA A 370 34.92 -11.75 -1.15
C ALA A 370 33.43 -11.97 -0.89
N GLY A 371 32.59 -11.59 -1.85
CA GLY A 371 31.15 -11.74 -1.75
C GLY A 371 30.46 -11.74 -3.11
N THR A 372 29.14 -11.79 -3.10
CA THR A 372 28.31 -11.74 -4.31
C THR A 372 27.02 -11.01 -4.01
N LEU A 373 26.79 -9.89 -4.71
CA LEU A 373 25.53 -9.17 -4.68
C LEU A 373 24.56 -9.80 -5.68
N HIS A 374 23.28 -9.92 -5.34
CA HIS A 374 22.25 -10.45 -6.22
C HIS A 374 21.30 -9.33 -6.64
N LEU A 375 21.54 -8.79 -7.83
CA LEU A 375 20.83 -7.62 -8.35
C LEU A 375 19.77 -8.03 -9.36
N GLN A 376 18.49 -7.73 -9.11
CA GLN A 376 17.45 -7.92 -10.13
C GLN A 376 17.46 -6.75 -11.14
N VAL A 377 17.54 -7.07 -12.43
CA VAL A 377 17.68 -6.09 -13.52
C VAL A 377 16.37 -5.85 -14.28
N ALA A 378 16.16 -4.61 -14.75
CA ALA A 378 14.99 -4.24 -15.52
C ALA A 378 15.21 -4.43 -17.05
N PRO A 379 14.14 -4.51 -17.86
CA PRO A 379 14.22 -4.59 -19.33
C PRO A 379 15.02 -3.46 -19.99
N TRP A 380 15.05 -2.28 -19.37
CA TRP A 380 15.74 -1.09 -19.88
C TRP A 380 17.09 -0.82 -19.22
N THR A 381 17.57 -1.73 -18.36
CA THR A 381 18.90 -1.61 -17.75
C THR A 381 19.97 -1.70 -18.84
N LYS A 382 20.86 -0.70 -18.89
CA LYS A 382 21.98 -0.66 -19.86
C LYS A 382 23.33 -0.94 -19.20
N HIS A 383 23.44 -0.63 -17.92
CA HIS A 383 24.64 -0.80 -17.12
C HIS A 383 24.24 -1.23 -15.71
N VAL A 384 25.10 -1.98 -15.06
CA VAL A 384 25.12 -2.11 -13.60
C VAL A 384 26.12 -1.11 -13.07
N VAL A 385 25.69 -0.19 -12.19
CA VAL A 385 26.60 0.72 -11.51
C VAL A 385 27.02 0.07 -10.21
N VAL A 386 28.31 -0.24 -10.10
CA VAL A 386 28.91 -0.74 -8.86
C VAL A 386 29.56 0.40 -8.08
N LYS A 387 29.45 0.36 -6.76
CA LYS A 387 29.89 1.43 -5.87
C LYS A 387 30.71 0.86 -4.72
N LEU A 388 31.79 1.56 -4.37
CA LEU A 388 32.57 1.37 -3.16
C LEU A 388 32.37 2.59 -2.27
N ILE A 389 31.75 2.39 -1.10
CA ILE A 389 31.34 3.49 -0.20
C ILE A 389 32.07 3.38 1.14
N ARG A 390 32.79 4.43 1.53
CA ARG A 390 33.50 4.52 2.81
C ARG A 390 32.66 5.27 3.83
N GLY A 391 31.97 4.54 4.71
CA GLY A 391 31.04 5.14 5.67
C GLY A 391 31.68 6.03 6.73
N GLY A 392 32.98 5.82 7.00
CA GLY A 392 33.75 6.67 7.92
C GLY A 392 34.03 8.08 7.38
N THR A 393 34.30 8.21 6.08
CA THR A 393 34.72 9.47 5.43
C THR A 393 33.64 10.09 4.53
N GLY A 394 32.60 9.34 4.17
CA GLY A 394 31.58 9.78 3.21
C GLY A 394 32.12 9.88 1.78
N GLU A 395 33.15 9.09 1.45
CA GLU A 395 33.69 8.99 0.09
C GLU A 395 33.05 7.84 -0.68
N ILE A 396 32.97 7.99 -1.99
CA ILE A 396 32.44 7.00 -2.93
C ILE A 396 33.35 6.92 -4.16
N ALA A 397 33.45 5.73 -4.74
CA ALA A 397 33.88 5.53 -6.11
C ALA A 397 32.83 4.67 -6.82
N ALA A 398 32.40 5.06 -8.02
CA ALA A 398 31.37 4.35 -8.78
C ALA A 398 31.84 4.01 -10.21
N ARG A 399 31.34 2.91 -10.76
CA ARG A 399 31.65 2.49 -12.12
C ARG A 399 30.44 1.86 -12.77
N ALA A 400 30.02 2.41 -13.91
CA ALA A 400 29.05 1.79 -14.79
C ALA A 400 29.72 0.65 -15.59
N VAL A 401 29.19 -0.56 -15.47
CA VAL A 401 29.62 -1.75 -16.22
C VAL A 401 28.50 -2.14 -17.19
N PRO A 402 28.74 -2.16 -18.52
CA PRO A 402 27.70 -2.51 -19.49
C PRO A 402 27.15 -3.92 -19.29
N ILE A 403 25.84 -4.06 -19.52
CA ILE A 403 25.15 -5.35 -19.53
C ILE A 403 24.12 -5.37 -20.66
N ALA A 404 24.05 -6.47 -21.41
CA ALA A 404 23.02 -6.69 -22.41
C ALA A 404 21.79 -7.37 -21.79
N ILE A 405 20.61 -6.76 -21.94
CA ILE A 405 19.36 -7.32 -21.43
C ILE A 405 18.55 -7.95 -22.57
N ASP A 406 18.33 -9.26 -22.46
CA ASP A 406 17.45 -10.02 -23.36
C ASP A 406 15.99 -9.92 -22.90
N CYS A 407 15.18 -9.25 -23.73
CA CYS A 407 13.75 -9.06 -23.53
C CYS A 407 12.89 -10.17 -24.20
N GLY A 408 13.50 -11.19 -24.81
CA GLY A 408 12.80 -12.24 -25.54
C GLY A 408 11.91 -13.15 -24.69
N ALA A 409 12.15 -13.21 -23.37
CA ALA A 409 11.40 -14.07 -22.44
C ALA A 409 10.16 -13.39 -21.79
N LEU A 410 9.80 -12.18 -22.24
CA LEU A 410 8.72 -11.36 -21.68
C LEU A 410 7.31 -11.69 -22.22
N ALA A 411 7.12 -12.84 -22.86
CA ALA A 411 5.79 -13.25 -23.31
C ALA A 411 4.83 -13.40 -22.10
N VAL A 412 3.61 -12.86 -22.24
CA VAL A 412 2.54 -13.01 -21.24
C VAL A 412 1.46 -13.90 -21.86
N ARG A 413 0.90 -14.83 -21.07
CA ARG A 413 -0.19 -15.72 -21.52
C ARG A 413 -1.37 -15.66 -20.54
N PRO A 414 -2.17 -14.58 -20.55
CA PRO A 414 -3.25 -14.43 -19.58
C PRO A 414 -4.20 -15.62 -19.63
N ALA A 415 -4.64 -16.07 -18.46
CA ALA A 415 -5.74 -17.03 -18.36
C ALA A 415 -6.98 -16.39 -18.98
N LEU A 416 -7.56 -17.05 -19.98
CA LEU A 416 -8.78 -16.59 -20.64
C LEU A 416 -10.03 -16.99 -19.84
N ASP A 417 -10.04 -16.67 -18.55
CA ASP A 417 -11.18 -16.89 -17.66
C ASP A 417 -12.21 -15.75 -17.85
N PRO A 418 -13.49 -16.06 -18.16
CA PRO A 418 -14.54 -15.04 -18.27
C PRO A 418 -14.69 -14.14 -17.03
N ARG A 419 -14.27 -14.62 -15.85
CA ARG A 419 -14.30 -13.83 -14.61
C ARG A 419 -13.27 -12.72 -14.55
N THR A 420 -12.20 -12.82 -15.34
CA THR A 420 -11.06 -11.87 -15.38
C THR A 420 -11.05 -11.05 -16.68
N CYS A 421 -12.10 -11.15 -17.47
CA CYS A 421 -12.25 -10.43 -18.73
C CYS A 421 -13.54 -9.61 -18.73
N LEU A 422 -13.54 -8.55 -19.52
CA LEU A 422 -14.74 -7.80 -19.90
C LEU A 422 -14.91 -7.88 -21.43
N VAL A 423 -16.13 -7.63 -21.90
CA VAL A 423 -16.41 -7.54 -23.34
C VAL A 423 -16.70 -6.10 -23.71
N ARG A 424 -15.87 -5.53 -24.60
CA ARG A 424 -16.01 -4.17 -25.12
C ARG A 424 -16.15 -4.24 -26.63
N ASN A 425 -17.27 -3.72 -27.16
CA ASN A 425 -17.54 -3.71 -28.61
C ASN A 425 -17.40 -5.10 -29.26
N GLY A 426 -17.83 -6.15 -28.56
CA GLY A 426 -17.72 -7.54 -29.03
C GLY A 426 -16.30 -8.14 -28.97
N VAL A 427 -15.35 -7.43 -28.36
CA VAL A 427 -13.97 -7.88 -28.17
C VAL A 427 -13.74 -8.17 -26.69
N ARG A 428 -13.17 -9.34 -26.40
CA ARG A 428 -12.71 -9.70 -25.06
C ARG A 428 -11.46 -8.89 -24.71
N GLU A 429 -11.48 -8.25 -23.54
CA GLU A 429 -10.33 -7.54 -22.98
C GLU A 429 -10.03 -8.10 -21.58
N PRO A 430 -8.77 -8.45 -21.27
CA PRO A 430 -8.39 -8.79 -19.91
C PRO A 430 -8.54 -7.56 -19.02
N ILE A 431 -8.98 -7.78 -17.79
CA ILE A 431 -9.12 -6.71 -16.80
C ILE A 431 -7.76 -6.42 -16.18
N ILE A 432 -7.41 -5.14 -16.10
CA ILE A 432 -6.28 -4.63 -15.33
C ILE A 432 -6.83 -3.50 -14.46
N ALA A 433 -6.74 -3.68 -13.15
CA ALA A 433 -7.40 -2.84 -12.16
C ALA A 433 -6.45 -1.83 -11.50
N SER A 434 -6.99 -0.74 -11.01
CA SER A 434 -6.26 0.18 -10.13
C SER A 434 -7.23 0.82 -9.15
N GLN A 435 -6.79 1.04 -7.92
CA GLN A 435 -7.52 1.93 -7.02
C GLN A 435 -7.07 3.37 -7.30
N THR A 436 -8.04 4.21 -7.67
CA THR A 436 -7.82 5.66 -7.79
C THR A 436 -8.07 6.31 -6.44
N MET A 437 -7.24 7.29 -6.10
CA MET A 437 -7.41 8.14 -4.92
C MET A 437 -7.66 9.60 -5.31
N ALA A 438 -7.94 9.86 -6.60
CA ALA A 438 -8.24 11.18 -7.18
C ALA A 438 -9.44 11.88 -6.54
N ASP A 439 -10.36 11.09 -6.01
CA ASP A 439 -11.54 11.49 -5.28
C ASP A 439 -11.25 11.83 -3.81
N MET A 440 -10.35 11.10 -3.16
CA MET A 440 -10.14 11.20 -1.71
C MET A 440 -8.86 11.96 -1.30
N ARG A 441 -7.74 11.66 -1.95
CA ARG A 441 -6.38 12.08 -1.57
C ARG A 441 -5.74 12.99 -2.60
N THR A 442 -6.10 12.88 -3.88
CA THR A 442 -5.35 13.51 -4.98
C THR A 442 -6.20 14.46 -5.80
N ASN A 443 -6.97 15.30 -5.09
CA ASN A 443 -7.76 16.41 -5.60
C ASN A 443 -7.08 17.75 -5.22
N VAL A 444 -7.74 18.61 -4.45
CA VAL A 444 -7.26 19.92 -4.02
C VAL A 444 -6.00 19.80 -3.19
N GLN A 445 -5.72 18.62 -2.63
CA GLN A 445 -4.51 18.35 -1.86
C GLN A 445 -3.23 18.47 -2.71
N ILE A 446 -3.27 18.14 -4.01
CA ILE A 446 -2.06 18.07 -4.86
C ILE A 446 -1.92 19.24 -5.83
N GLY A 447 -2.91 20.16 -5.88
CA GLY A 447 -2.76 21.40 -6.61
C GLY A 447 -4.05 22.16 -6.91
N PRO A 448 -3.94 23.38 -7.46
CA PRO A 448 -5.07 24.30 -7.68
C PRO A 448 -5.97 23.94 -8.86
N PHE A 449 -5.61 22.95 -9.69
CA PHE A 449 -6.33 22.59 -10.91
C PHE A 449 -6.81 21.12 -10.91
N PRO A 450 -7.66 20.72 -9.95
CA PRO A 450 -8.11 19.34 -9.83
C PRO A 450 -8.87 18.81 -11.04
N GLU A 451 -9.64 19.66 -11.71
CA GLU A 451 -10.31 19.26 -12.94
C GLU A 451 -9.33 18.84 -14.04
N LYS A 452 -8.10 19.36 -14.04
CA LYS A 452 -7.08 19.03 -15.04
C LYS A 452 -6.27 17.81 -14.63
N HIS A 453 -5.78 17.76 -13.39
CA HIS A 453 -4.89 16.68 -12.98
C HIS A 453 -5.65 15.36 -12.80
N ILE A 454 -6.89 15.37 -12.31
CA ILE A 454 -7.71 14.15 -12.20
C ILE A 454 -7.87 13.51 -13.58
N ARG A 455 -8.26 14.30 -14.58
CA ARG A 455 -8.37 13.81 -15.96
C ARG A 455 -7.04 13.32 -16.52
N ALA A 456 -5.94 14.03 -16.27
CA ALA A 456 -4.62 13.60 -16.68
C ALA A 456 -4.21 12.25 -16.03
N ARG A 457 -4.55 12.04 -14.75
CA ARG A 457 -4.28 10.79 -14.03
C ARG A 457 -5.04 9.61 -14.59
N LEU A 458 -6.34 9.75 -14.84
CA LEU A 458 -7.14 8.67 -15.45
C LEU A 458 -6.62 8.32 -16.85
N ARG A 459 -6.21 9.32 -17.65
CA ARG A 459 -5.55 9.08 -18.94
C ARG A 459 -4.20 8.40 -18.81
N GLU A 460 -3.42 8.76 -17.79
CA GLU A 460 -2.14 8.13 -17.50
C GLU A 460 -2.33 6.65 -17.13
N MET A 461 -3.31 6.33 -16.26
CA MET A 461 -3.73 4.96 -15.93
C MET A 461 -4.10 4.18 -17.19
N ALA A 462 -4.98 4.74 -18.04
CA ALA A 462 -5.38 4.12 -19.31
C ALA A 462 -4.18 3.88 -20.25
N SER A 463 -3.25 4.84 -20.34
CA SER A 463 -2.02 4.68 -21.14
C SER A 463 -1.09 3.59 -20.60
N CYS A 464 -1.19 3.25 -19.32
CA CYS A 464 -0.48 2.15 -18.67
C CYS A 464 -1.23 0.81 -18.79
N GLY A 465 -2.39 0.79 -19.45
CA GLY A 465 -3.18 -0.42 -19.68
C GLY A 465 -4.30 -0.68 -18.66
N ILE A 466 -4.46 0.19 -17.65
CA ILE A 466 -5.58 0.09 -16.71
C ILE A 466 -6.89 0.34 -17.46
N ASN A 467 -7.86 -0.57 -17.32
CA ASN A 467 -9.19 -0.42 -17.94
C ASN A 467 -10.34 -0.50 -16.92
N VAL A 468 -10.03 -0.84 -15.67
CA VAL A 468 -10.96 -0.82 -14.52
C VAL A 468 -10.35 0.01 -13.40
N VAL A 469 -11.13 0.91 -12.82
CA VAL A 469 -10.76 1.65 -11.61
C VAL A 469 -11.68 1.33 -10.46
N SER A 470 -11.17 1.40 -9.24
CA SER A 470 -11.97 1.34 -8.02
C SER A 470 -11.78 2.58 -7.17
N THR A 471 -12.77 2.87 -6.33
CA THR A 471 -12.81 4.02 -5.41
C THR A 471 -13.08 3.54 -3.99
N THR A 472 -12.64 4.32 -3.01
CA THR A 472 -12.93 4.13 -1.57
C THR A 472 -13.73 5.30 -0.98
N CYS A 473 -14.20 6.26 -1.79
CA CYS A 473 -14.77 7.53 -1.31
C CYS A 473 -16.22 7.45 -0.79
N MET A 474 -16.74 6.25 -0.53
CA MET A 474 -17.97 6.07 0.24
C MET A 474 -17.67 6.18 1.74
N PRO A 475 -18.45 6.94 2.54
CA PRO A 475 -19.70 7.63 2.27
C PRO A 475 -19.52 9.14 2.10
N TRP A 476 -18.30 9.67 1.91
CA TRP A 476 -18.08 11.12 1.80
C TRP A 476 -18.88 11.74 0.64
N LEU A 477 -19.32 10.93 -0.32
CA LEU A 477 -20.37 11.28 -1.28
C LEU A 477 -21.61 11.95 -0.65
N TYR A 478 -22.00 11.56 0.57
CA TYR A 478 -23.21 11.99 1.28
C TYR A 478 -22.96 12.99 2.42
N ASP A 479 -21.75 13.55 2.53
CA ASP A 479 -21.46 14.64 3.48
C ASP A 479 -22.30 15.92 3.20
N ASP A 480 -23.11 15.90 2.13
CA ASP A 480 -24.12 16.90 1.77
C ASP A 480 -25.42 16.85 2.62
N MET A 481 -25.60 15.83 3.47
CA MET A 481 -26.85 15.62 4.23
C MET A 481 -27.18 16.67 5.31
N PRO A 482 -26.22 17.43 5.85
CA PRO A 482 -26.44 18.81 6.28
C PRO A 482 -25.89 19.79 5.23
N PRO A 483 -26.48 20.98 5.00
CA PRO A 483 -25.94 21.97 4.09
C PRO A 483 -24.54 22.43 4.57
N ARG A 484 -23.50 21.81 4.03
CA ARG A 484 -22.10 22.17 4.30
C ARG A 484 -21.60 23.14 3.25
N ARG A 485 -20.75 24.08 3.71
CA ARG A 485 -20.04 25.03 2.83
C ARG A 485 -19.15 24.33 1.79
N SER A 486 -18.71 23.09 2.04
CA SER A 486 -17.87 22.30 1.15
C SER A 486 -18.01 20.78 1.34
N ASN A 487 -17.76 20.01 0.28
CA ASN A 487 -17.54 18.56 0.29
C ASN A 487 -16.59 18.16 -0.86
N HIS A 488 -15.31 18.51 -0.73
CA HIS A 488 -14.34 18.30 -1.82
C HIS A 488 -14.22 16.83 -2.27
N GLN A 489 -14.39 15.88 -1.35
CA GLN A 489 -14.26 14.46 -1.64
C GLN A 489 -15.47 13.95 -2.43
N GLY A 490 -16.69 14.23 -1.96
CA GLY A 490 -17.90 13.87 -2.71
C GLY A 490 -18.00 14.58 -4.07
N ASP A 491 -17.63 15.86 -4.14
CA ASP A 491 -17.58 16.62 -5.39
C ASP A 491 -16.55 16.02 -6.38
N ALA A 492 -15.37 15.61 -5.89
CA ALA A 492 -14.35 14.98 -6.73
C ALA A 492 -14.71 13.58 -7.17
N LEU A 493 -15.32 12.76 -6.31
CA LEU A 493 -15.80 11.42 -6.70
C LEU A 493 -16.76 11.52 -7.88
N ARG A 494 -17.74 12.42 -7.82
CA ARG A 494 -18.68 12.67 -8.93
C ARG A 494 -17.92 13.00 -10.22
N TYR A 495 -16.96 13.91 -10.14
CA TYR A 495 -16.14 14.29 -11.29
C TYR A 495 -15.26 13.14 -11.82
N VAL A 496 -14.64 12.35 -10.95
CA VAL A 496 -13.84 11.17 -11.32
C VAL A 496 -14.70 10.16 -12.09
N LEU A 497 -15.94 9.92 -11.66
CA LEU A 497 -16.86 9.01 -12.34
C LEU A 497 -17.25 9.54 -13.73
N ASP A 498 -17.50 10.84 -13.86
CA ASP A 498 -17.78 11.45 -15.16
C ASP A 498 -16.57 11.39 -16.11
N VAL A 499 -15.36 11.63 -15.60
CA VAL A 499 -14.12 11.45 -16.37
C VAL A 499 -13.94 9.98 -16.76
N ALA A 500 -14.17 9.04 -15.85
CA ALA A 500 -14.07 7.60 -16.15
C ALA A 500 -15.04 7.22 -17.29
N ARG A 501 -16.25 7.78 -17.28
CA ARG A 501 -17.24 7.65 -18.37
C ARG A 501 -16.69 8.18 -19.70
N ASP A 502 -16.15 9.39 -19.71
CA ASP A 502 -15.58 10.02 -20.92
C ASP A 502 -14.40 9.23 -21.51
N GLU A 503 -13.52 8.74 -20.65
CA GLU A 503 -12.32 7.99 -21.06
C GLU A 503 -12.62 6.50 -21.30
N GLY A 504 -13.87 6.06 -21.12
CA GLY A 504 -14.32 4.70 -21.33
C GLY A 504 -13.77 3.68 -20.32
N MET A 505 -13.35 4.12 -19.14
CA MET A 505 -12.93 3.22 -18.07
C MET A 505 -14.16 2.61 -17.39
N ARG A 506 -14.06 1.35 -16.94
CA ARG A 506 -15.08 0.75 -16.09
C ARG A 506 -14.75 1.00 -14.62
N VAL A 507 -15.77 1.01 -13.77
CA VAL A 507 -15.62 1.24 -12.33
C VAL A 507 -16.09 -0.01 -11.58
N GLU A 508 -15.35 -0.48 -10.59
CA GLU A 508 -15.89 -1.50 -9.68
C GLU A 508 -17.16 -0.97 -9.00
N GLY A 509 -18.18 -1.81 -8.83
CA GLY A 509 -19.42 -1.38 -8.20
C GLY A 509 -19.18 -0.85 -6.79
N ILE A 510 -19.83 0.26 -6.44
CA ILE A 510 -19.46 1.02 -5.24
C ILE A 510 -20.28 0.52 -4.05
N GLY A 511 -19.63 -0.24 -3.16
CA GLY A 511 -20.18 -0.65 -1.88
C GLY A 511 -19.88 0.35 -0.76
N THR A 512 -20.00 -0.09 0.49
CA THR A 512 -19.82 0.77 1.68
C THR A 512 -18.39 0.68 2.21
N TYR A 513 -17.86 1.79 2.74
CA TYR A 513 -16.53 1.86 3.37
C TYR A 513 -16.58 2.53 4.77
N PRO A 514 -16.36 1.77 5.87
CA PRO A 514 -16.50 0.32 5.97
C PRO A 514 -17.97 -0.15 5.88
N PHE A 515 -18.20 -1.45 5.69
CA PHE A 515 -19.54 -2.07 5.66
C PHE A 515 -20.43 -1.73 6.86
N ASP A 516 -19.83 -1.54 8.03
CA ASP A 516 -20.50 -1.28 9.31
C ASP A 516 -20.46 0.20 9.72
N ARG A 517 -20.24 1.14 8.81
CA ARG A 517 -20.10 2.56 9.16
C ARG A 517 -21.38 3.17 9.74
N ALA A 518 -21.27 3.89 10.87
CA ALA A 518 -22.43 4.50 11.55
C ALA A 518 -23.22 5.51 10.69
N THR A 519 -22.55 6.27 9.81
CA THR A 519 -23.23 7.26 8.96
C THR A 519 -24.16 6.62 7.92
N SER A 520 -24.03 5.31 7.65
CA SER A 520 -24.88 4.59 6.70
C SER A 520 -26.36 4.59 7.11
N GLY A 521 -26.67 4.53 8.41
CA GLY A 521 -28.05 4.56 8.91
C GLY A 521 -28.81 5.85 8.61
N PRO A 522 -28.26 7.02 8.99
CA PRO A 522 -28.79 8.31 8.57
C PRO A 522 -28.93 8.44 7.06
N ILE A 523 -27.95 7.99 6.27
CA ILE A 523 -28.00 8.04 4.80
C ILE A 523 -29.16 7.19 4.27
N ALA A 524 -29.30 5.96 4.72
CA ALA A 524 -30.40 5.10 4.31
C ALA A 524 -31.77 5.69 4.72
N THR A 525 -31.84 6.35 5.87
CA THR A 525 -33.06 7.05 6.31
C THR A 525 -33.43 8.17 5.34
N TRP A 526 -32.45 8.99 4.97
CA TRP A 526 -32.63 10.07 4.00
C TRP A 526 -33.03 9.56 2.61
N LEU A 527 -32.38 8.49 2.13
CA LEU A 527 -32.64 7.89 0.82
C LEU A 527 -34.04 7.24 0.72
N THR A 528 -34.50 6.60 1.80
CA THR A 528 -35.72 5.79 1.75
C THR A 528 -36.93 6.43 2.43
N GLY A 529 -36.73 7.51 3.18
CA GLY A 529 -37.72 8.11 4.06
C GLY A 529 -38.11 7.24 5.27
N LYS A 530 -37.44 6.10 5.49
CA LYS A 530 -37.75 5.15 6.57
C LYS A 530 -36.71 5.26 7.69
N PRO A 531 -37.11 5.39 8.96
CA PRO A 531 -36.15 5.44 10.06
C PRO A 531 -35.47 4.09 10.27
N PHE A 532 -34.14 4.12 10.48
CA PHE A 532 -33.35 2.95 10.89
C PHE A 532 -32.79 3.17 12.30
N ALA A 533 -33.29 2.40 13.27
CA ALA A 533 -32.79 2.42 14.64
C ALA A 533 -31.71 1.34 14.79
N LEU A 534 -30.44 1.76 14.73
CA LEU A 534 -29.29 0.87 14.68
C LEU A 534 -28.59 0.79 16.04
N ALA A 535 -28.14 -0.40 16.40
CA ALA A 535 -27.30 -0.64 17.56
C ALA A 535 -25.85 -0.22 17.28
N ASP A 536 -25.25 0.52 18.21
CA ASP A 536 -23.83 0.86 18.19
C ASP A 536 -22.96 -0.37 18.47
N ALA A 537 -21.84 -0.51 17.76
CA ALA A 537 -20.85 -1.57 17.97
C ALA A 537 -19.92 -1.32 19.17
N GLY A 538 -19.95 -0.14 19.79
CA GLY A 538 -19.03 0.29 20.84
C GLY A 538 -17.63 0.65 20.32
N MET A 539 -17.50 0.93 19.02
CA MET A 539 -16.22 1.25 18.36
C MET A 539 -15.95 2.76 18.44
N GLY A 540 -14.74 3.16 18.82
CA GLY A 540 -14.36 4.58 19.00
C GLY A 540 -14.44 5.46 17.74
N TYR A 541 -14.68 4.90 16.56
CA TYR A 541 -14.91 5.64 15.31
C TYR A 541 -16.38 5.67 14.85
N GLY A 542 -17.33 5.16 15.66
CA GLY A 542 -18.75 5.11 15.31
C GLY A 542 -19.05 4.04 14.25
N ALA A 543 -19.37 2.83 14.71
CA ALA A 543 -19.77 1.70 13.86
C ALA A 543 -21.11 1.11 14.31
N ILE A 544 -21.86 0.58 13.34
CA ILE A 544 -23.06 -0.21 13.52
C ILE A 544 -22.64 -1.60 13.98
N SER A 545 -23.35 -2.19 14.94
CA SER A 545 -23.15 -3.59 15.30
C SER A 545 -23.31 -4.49 14.08
N ARG A 546 -22.32 -5.36 13.83
CA ARG A 546 -22.36 -6.33 12.72
C ARG A 546 -23.46 -7.38 12.86
N ALA A 547 -23.99 -7.55 14.07
CA ALA A 547 -25.14 -8.40 14.35
C ALA A 547 -26.48 -7.66 14.32
N ASP A 548 -26.50 -6.37 13.95
CA ASP A 548 -27.73 -5.62 13.79
C ASP A 548 -28.55 -6.14 12.60
N PRO A 549 -29.83 -6.53 12.77
CA PRO A 549 -30.64 -7.09 11.70
C PRO A 549 -30.99 -6.10 10.59
N LEU A 550 -30.84 -4.79 10.82
CA LEU A 550 -31.11 -3.74 9.83
C LEU A 550 -29.88 -3.38 8.99
N LEU A 551 -28.67 -3.75 9.42
CA LEU A 551 -27.43 -3.45 8.70
C LEU A 551 -27.48 -3.90 7.22
N PRO A 552 -27.99 -5.08 6.86
CA PRO A 552 -28.07 -5.49 5.46
C PRO A 552 -28.99 -4.62 4.61
N ALA A 553 -30.13 -4.19 5.16
CA ALA A 553 -31.11 -3.36 4.47
C ALA A 553 -30.61 -1.92 4.29
N VAL A 554 -29.88 -1.39 5.28
CA VAL A 554 -29.19 -0.10 5.20
C VAL A 554 -28.18 -0.10 4.05
N ASN A 555 -27.26 -1.08 4.02
CA ASN A 555 -26.27 -1.20 2.96
C ASN A 555 -26.93 -1.35 1.57
N ALA A 556 -27.98 -2.16 1.47
CA ALA A 556 -28.71 -2.34 0.22
C ALA A 556 -29.32 -1.03 -0.32
N ALA A 557 -29.84 -0.16 0.57
CA ALA A 557 -30.38 1.14 0.16
C ALA A 557 -29.31 2.04 -0.49
N LEU A 558 -28.11 2.08 0.11
CA LEU A 558 -26.99 2.85 -0.42
C LEU A 558 -26.49 2.29 -1.76
N TRP A 559 -26.35 0.96 -1.87
CA TRP A 559 -25.80 0.34 -3.09
C TRP A 559 -26.74 0.51 -4.28
N ARG A 560 -28.05 0.34 -4.06
CA ARG A 560 -29.08 0.52 -5.09
C ARG A 560 -29.14 1.97 -5.58
N TYR A 561 -29.06 2.93 -4.67
CA TYR A 561 -29.05 4.34 -5.05
C TYR A 561 -27.81 4.70 -5.90
N GLN A 562 -26.64 4.19 -5.54
CA GLN A 562 -25.42 4.41 -6.32
C GLN A 562 -25.51 3.75 -7.70
N PHE A 563 -26.02 2.52 -7.77
CA PHE A 563 -26.24 1.83 -9.03
C PHE A 563 -27.23 2.59 -9.94
N ALA A 564 -28.30 3.16 -9.38
CA ALA A 564 -29.24 3.97 -10.14
C ALA A 564 -28.60 5.21 -10.79
N ARG A 565 -27.50 5.75 -10.23
CA ARG A 565 -26.79 6.93 -10.77
C ARG A 565 -25.63 6.60 -11.70
N TRP A 566 -24.85 5.57 -11.36
CA TRP A 566 -23.57 5.28 -12.01
C TRP A 566 -23.43 3.83 -12.45
N GLY A 567 -24.50 3.04 -12.39
CA GLY A 567 -24.49 1.62 -12.78
C GLY A 567 -24.12 1.40 -14.24
N ASP A 568 -24.25 2.41 -15.10
CA ASP A 568 -23.79 2.39 -16.49
C ASP A 568 -22.26 2.25 -16.61
N LEU A 569 -21.52 2.69 -15.59
CA LEU A 569 -20.07 2.58 -15.51
C LEU A 569 -19.59 1.29 -14.89
N TYR A 570 -20.46 0.58 -14.17
CA TYR A 570 -20.05 -0.54 -13.36
C TYR A 570 -19.43 -1.63 -14.24
N LEU A 571 -18.36 -2.25 -13.73
CA LEU A 571 -17.75 -3.40 -14.34
C LEU A 571 -18.77 -4.54 -14.38
N GLU A 572 -19.08 -5.00 -15.60
CA GLU A 572 -19.68 -6.30 -15.84
C GLU A 572 -18.61 -7.20 -16.46
N THR A 573 -18.28 -8.30 -15.80
CA THR A 573 -17.35 -9.30 -16.33
C THR A 573 -18.01 -10.10 -17.44
N GLU A 574 -17.22 -10.78 -18.27
CA GLU A 574 -17.74 -11.49 -19.44
C GLU A 574 -18.82 -12.52 -19.10
N ASP A 575 -18.78 -13.10 -17.90
CA ASP A 575 -19.80 -14.03 -17.43
C ASP A 575 -21.01 -13.37 -16.74
N GLY A 576 -21.14 -12.05 -16.84
CA GLY A 576 -22.29 -11.26 -16.38
C GLY A 576 -22.26 -10.91 -14.89
N ALA A 577 -21.14 -11.12 -14.19
CA ALA A 577 -21.04 -10.70 -12.80
C ALA A 577 -20.75 -9.20 -12.69
N VAL A 578 -21.35 -8.56 -11.69
CA VAL A 578 -21.14 -7.15 -11.34
C VAL A 578 -20.51 -7.12 -9.95
N PRO A 579 -19.17 -7.00 -9.84
CA PRO A 579 -18.49 -6.98 -8.56
C PRO A 579 -18.81 -5.68 -7.82
N ILE A 580 -19.46 -5.78 -6.66
CA ILE A 580 -19.66 -4.66 -5.73
C ILE A 580 -18.54 -4.71 -4.71
N SER A 581 -17.62 -3.73 -4.76
CA SER A 581 -16.49 -3.59 -3.86
C SER A 581 -16.94 -3.11 -2.49
N VAL A 582 -16.71 -3.91 -1.47
CA VAL A 582 -17.06 -3.62 -0.08
C VAL A 582 -15.80 -3.62 0.76
N GLU A 583 -15.49 -2.49 1.40
CA GLU A 583 -14.42 -2.45 2.40
C GLU A 583 -14.93 -3.03 3.71
N ASP A 584 -14.35 -4.13 4.15
CA ASP A 584 -14.87 -4.83 5.31
C ASP A 584 -13.77 -5.50 6.16
N THR A 585 -12.73 -4.73 6.48
CA THR A 585 -11.64 -5.17 7.35
C THR A 585 -12.12 -5.35 8.79
N TRP A 586 -12.07 -6.59 9.32
CA TRP A 586 -12.46 -6.90 10.71
C TRP A 586 -11.26 -7.16 11.62
N GLY A 587 -10.04 -7.07 11.10
CA GLY A 587 -8.82 -7.28 11.85
C GLY A 587 -7.62 -7.04 10.94
N TRP A 588 -6.44 -6.90 11.54
CA TRP A 588 -5.23 -6.49 10.83
C TRP A 588 -4.04 -7.28 11.34
N MET A 589 -3.15 -7.67 10.43
CA MET A 589 -1.86 -8.28 10.73
C MET A 589 -0.74 -7.59 9.96
N ARG A 590 0.11 -6.85 10.67
CA ARG A 590 1.35 -6.19 10.24
C ARG A 590 2.30 -6.09 11.44
N GLN A 591 3.57 -5.72 11.25
CA GLN A 591 4.51 -5.58 12.38
C GLN A 591 4.06 -4.59 13.46
N ASP A 592 3.37 -3.53 13.05
CA ASP A 592 2.89 -2.46 13.92
C ASP A 592 1.47 -2.69 14.46
N VAL A 593 0.70 -3.61 13.88
CA VAL A 593 -0.70 -3.87 14.22
C VAL A 593 -1.04 -5.36 14.10
N ASN A 594 -1.43 -6.01 15.20
CA ASN A 594 -1.79 -7.44 15.23
C ASN A 594 -3.12 -7.68 15.98
N VAL A 595 -4.26 -7.39 15.35
CA VAL A 595 -5.51 -7.13 16.07
C VAL A 595 -6.76 -7.76 15.46
N ARG A 596 -7.81 -7.89 16.27
CA ARG A 596 -9.21 -8.12 15.84
C ARG A 596 -10.09 -6.94 16.27
N HIS A 597 -10.91 -6.41 15.36
CA HIS A 597 -11.82 -5.29 15.66
C HIS A 597 -12.86 -5.70 16.71
N PRO A 598 -13.19 -4.81 17.66
CA PRO A 598 -14.23 -5.05 18.65
C PRO A 598 -15.57 -5.45 18.04
N MET A 599 -16.30 -6.29 18.79
CA MET A 599 -17.56 -6.91 18.42
C MET A 599 -18.76 -6.13 18.95
N GLY A 600 -18.65 -5.59 20.16
CA GLY A 600 -19.75 -4.96 20.88
C GLY A 600 -20.78 -5.95 21.45
N PRO A 601 -21.69 -5.49 22.33
CA PRO A 601 -22.55 -6.37 23.12
C PRO A 601 -23.52 -7.23 22.30
N LEU A 602 -24.04 -6.71 21.19
CA LEU A 602 -25.00 -7.45 20.36
C LEU A 602 -24.31 -8.59 19.60
N THR A 603 -23.11 -8.36 19.08
CA THR A 603 -22.31 -9.40 18.42
C THR A 603 -21.84 -10.45 19.42
N VAL A 604 -21.44 -10.07 20.65
CA VAL A 604 -21.11 -11.03 21.72
C VAL A 604 -22.32 -11.92 22.07
N ARG A 605 -23.52 -11.34 22.18
CA ARG A 605 -24.76 -12.10 22.40
C ARG A 605 -25.01 -13.10 21.26
N ALA A 606 -24.81 -12.68 20.01
CA ALA A 606 -24.94 -13.55 18.85
C ALA A 606 -23.89 -14.68 18.87
N PHE A 607 -22.67 -14.41 19.30
CA PHE A 607 -21.62 -15.42 19.47
C PHE A 607 -22.00 -16.48 20.51
N ARG A 608 -22.53 -16.08 21.67
CA ARG A 608 -23.01 -17.01 22.70
C ARG A 608 -24.13 -17.93 22.20
N ALA A 609 -25.07 -17.37 21.44
CA ALA A 609 -26.13 -18.14 20.82
C ALA A 609 -25.59 -19.15 19.79
N TRP A 610 -24.60 -18.73 19.00
CA TRP A 610 -23.90 -19.61 18.06
C TRP A 610 -23.17 -20.76 18.77
N LEU A 611 -22.48 -20.49 19.89
CA LEU A 611 -21.82 -21.51 20.69
C LEU A 611 -22.82 -22.51 21.27
N LYS A 612 -23.95 -22.03 21.79
CA LYS A 612 -25.03 -22.89 22.29
C LYS A 612 -25.60 -23.77 21.19
N ALA A 613 -25.73 -23.26 19.97
CA ALA A 613 -26.17 -24.05 18.82
C ALA A 613 -25.13 -25.09 18.37
N LYS A 614 -23.84 -24.75 18.45
CA LYS A 614 -22.72 -25.62 18.04
C LYS A 614 -22.44 -26.74 19.04
N TYR A 615 -22.36 -26.41 20.32
CA TYR A 615 -21.91 -27.32 21.38
C TYR A 615 -23.07 -27.88 22.23
N GLY A 616 -24.24 -27.24 22.23
CA GLY A 616 -25.39 -27.66 23.03
C GLY A 616 -25.27 -27.25 24.51
N ALA A 617 -24.23 -27.73 25.20
CA ALA A 617 -23.99 -27.52 26.63
C ALA A 617 -22.68 -26.75 26.91
N ILE A 618 -22.58 -26.08 28.06
CA ILE A 618 -21.40 -25.28 28.41
C ILE A 618 -20.20 -26.17 28.75
N GLU A 619 -20.47 -27.38 29.26
CA GLU A 619 -19.48 -28.41 29.56
C GLU A 619 -18.72 -28.84 28.30
N ASP A 620 -19.40 -28.91 27.15
CA ASP A 620 -18.80 -29.27 25.87
C ASP A 620 -17.89 -28.14 25.35
N VAL A 621 -18.28 -26.88 25.55
CA VAL A 621 -17.40 -25.72 25.27
C VAL A 621 -16.16 -25.77 26.16
N ASN A 622 -16.35 -25.97 27.47
CA ASN A 622 -15.26 -26.05 28.43
C ASN A 622 -14.28 -27.19 28.13
N SER A 623 -14.82 -28.36 27.76
CA SER A 623 -14.01 -29.49 27.31
C SER A 623 -13.25 -29.20 26.03
N ALA A 624 -13.86 -28.53 25.05
CA ALA A 624 -13.23 -28.21 23.78
C ALA A 624 -12.14 -27.13 23.90
N TRP A 625 -12.33 -26.18 24.81
CA TRP A 625 -11.46 -25.01 24.95
C TRP A 625 -10.43 -25.14 26.07
N GLY A 626 -10.57 -26.14 26.95
CA GLY A 626 -9.78 -26.21 28.18
C GLY A 626 -10.12 -25.05 29.14
N SER A 627 -11.38 -24.64 29.20
CA SER A 627 -11.87 -23.53 30.03
C SER A 627 -12.79 -24.02 31.16
N ALA A 628 -13.28 -23.10 31.99
CA ALA A 628 -14.17 -23.40 33.12
C ALA A 628 -15.26 -22.31 33.29
N PHE A 629 -15.95 -21.96 32.21
CA PHE A 629 -17.08 -21.04 32.25
C PHE A 629 -18.29 -21.69 32.97
N GLU A 630 -18.92 -20.95 33.87
CA GLU A 630 -20.11 -21.42 34.60
C GLU A 630 -21.33 -21.57 33.68
N ASP A 631 -21.47 -20.68 32.70
CA ASP A 631 -22.53 -20.65 31.70
C ASP A 631 -22.06 -19.92 30.43
N PHE A 632 -22.90 -19.88 29.39
CA PHE A 632 -22.60 -19.17 28.15
C PHE A 632 -22.52 -17.65 28.33
N ASP A 633 -23.21 -17.06 29.31
CA ASP A 633 -23.22 -15.61 29.55
C ASP A 633 -21.92 -15.09 30.16
N ARG A 634 -21.10 -15.97 30.74
CA ARG A 634 -19.73 -15.65 31.19
C ARG A 634 -18.70 -15.57 30.04
N ILE A 635 -19.05 -15.97 28.83
CA ILE A 635 -18.12 -15.96 27.70
C ILE A 635 -18.00 -14.53 27.17
N GLU A 636 -16.86 -13.90 27.45
CA GLU A 636 -16.50 -12.54 27.03
C GLU A 636 -15.13 -12.55 26.33
N PRO A 637 -15.08 -12.64 24.98
CA PRO A 637 -13.80 -12.83 24.28
C PRO A 637 -12.80 -11.67 24.40
N GLU A 638 -13.32 -10.46 24.65
CA GLU A 638 -12.58 -9.19 24.69
C GLU A 638 -12.19 -8.77 26.12
N ALA A 639 -12.83 -9.34 27.14
CA ALA A 639 -12.60 -8.96 28.52
C ALA A 639 -11.19 -9.35 28.96
N GLY A 640 -10.40 -8.40 29.44
CA GLY A 640 -9.02 -8.66 29.88
C GLY A 640 -8.01 -8.88 28.76
N GLN A 641 -8.39 -8.68 27.49
CA GLN A 641 -7.46 -8.70 26.37
C GLN A 641 -6.51 -7.50 26.40
N VAL A 642 -5.36 -7.66 25.75
CA VAL A 642 -4.39 -6.58 25.57
C VAL A 642 -4.94 -5.58 24.57
N ARG A 643 -5.01 -4.31 24.95
CA ARG A 643 -5.28 -3.24 23.98
C ARG A 643 -4.01 -2.96 23.20
N ASN A 644 -4.14 -2.82 21.88
CA ASN A 644 -3.03 -2.44 21.03
C ASN A 644 -2.43 -1.08 21.45
N ARG A 645 -1.25 -0.75 20.93
CA ARG A 645 -0.57 0.53 21.19
C ARG A 645 -1.40 1.79 20.89
N PHE A 646 -2.44 1.66 20.06
CA PHE A 646 -3.34 2.76 19.71
C PHE A 646 -4.59 2.83 20.62
N GLY A 647 -4.72 1.92 21.58
CA GLY A 647 -5.69 1.95 22.68
C GLY A 647 -7.12 1.51 22.34
N HIS A 648 -7.41 1.13 21.10
CA HIS A 648 -8.78 0.97 20.59
C HIS A 648 -9.11 -0.40 19.97
N ILE A 649 -8.15 -1.33 19.92
CA ILE A 649 -8.34 -2.66 19.32
C ILE A 649 -7.68 -3.74 20.19
N PHE A 650 -8.14 -4.99 20.11
CA PHE A 650 -7.68 -6.10 20.96
C PHE A 650 -6.66 -7.01 20.27
N GLU A 651 -5.58 -7.30 20.99
CA GLU A 651 -4.60 -8.34 20.69
C GLU A 651 -4.90 -9.58 21.54
N TYR A 652 -4.80 -10.77 20.94
CA TYR A 652 -5.15 -12.04 21.56
C TYR A 652 -3.89 -12.84 21.91
N THR A 653 -2.87 -12.19 22.45
CA THR A 653 -1.51 -12.77 22.59
C THR A 653 -1.24 -13.45 23.93
N ASN A 654 -2.12 -13.30 24.93
CA ASN A 654 -1.90 -13.84 26.27
C ASN A 654 -2.36 -15.30 26.38
N PRO A 655 -1.44 -16.29 26.48
CA PRO A 655 -1.80 -17.72 26.53
C PRO A 655 -2.60 -18.12 27.79
N ALA A 656 -2.58 -17.31 28.85
CA ALA A 656 -3.39 -17.55 30.04
C ALA A 656 -4.86 -17.16 29.86
N HIS A 657 -5.19 -16.39 28.82
CA HIS A 657 -6.56 -16.00 28.53
C HIS A 657 -7.29 -17.12 27.76
N PRO A 658 -8.57 -17.44 28.03
CA PRO A 658 -9.30 -18.48 27.31
C PRO A 658 -9.35 -18.26 25.79
N PHE A 659 -9.30 -17.01 25.35
CA PHE A 659 -9.16 -16.63 23.95
C PHE A 659 -7.75 -16.11 23.69
N HIS A 660 -6.92 -16.90 23.03
CA HIS A 660 -5.61 -16.47 22.54
C HIS A 660 -5.31 -17.06 21.16
N ASP A 661 -4.43 -16.41 20.40
CA ASP A 661 -4.06 -16.83 19.05
C ASP A 661 -3.60 -18.30 19.05
N TRP A 662 -3.94 -19.01 17.96
CA TRP A 662 -3.65 -20.43 17.74
C TRP A 662 -4.44 -21.42 18.59
N ASN A 663 -5.36 -20.96 19.45
CA ASN A 663 -6.20 -21.86 20.24
C ASN A 663 -7.59 -22.10 19.63
N ARG A 664 -8.31 -23.08 20.20
CA ARG A 664 -9.64 -23.49 19.73
C ARG A 664 -10.71 -22.39 19.91
N ALA A 665 -10.69 -21.67 21.02
CA ALA A 665 -11.69 -20.65 21.32
C ALA A 665 -11.64 -19.48 20.32
N VAL A 666 -10.43 -19.03 19.93
CA VAL A 666 -10.24 -18.00 18.91
C VAL A 666 -10.55 -18.54 17.51
N ALA A 667 -10.26 -19.81 17.21
CA ALA A 667 -10.68 -20.42 15.95
C ALA A 667 -12.22 -20.45 15.80
N ASP A 668 -12.95 -20.76 16.88
CA ASP A 668 -14.42 -20.69 16.92
C ASP A 668 -14.93 -19.25 16.77
N LEU A 669 -14.27 -18.29 17.41
CA LEU A 669 -14.57 -16.86 17.28
C LEU A 669 -14.41 -16.39 15.83
N ASP A 670 -13.29 -16.70 15.18
CA ASP A 670 -13.01 -16.28 13.80
C ASP A 670 -13.95 -16.98 12.80
N ALA A 671 -14.33 -18.24 13.05
CA ALA A 671 -15.35 -18.93 12.27
C ALA A 671 -16.72 -18.24 12.41
N PHE A 672 -17.19 -17.98 13.62
CA PHE A 672 -18.45 -17.26 13.86
C PHE A 672 -18.46 -15.88 13.18
N ARG A 673 -17.38 -15.10 13.34
CA ARG A 673 -17.27 -13.77 12.74
C ARG A 673 -17.34 -13.85 11.21
N THR A 674 -16.67 -14.84 10.60
CA THR A 674 -16.74 -15.07 9.16
C THR A 674 -18.16 -15.47 8.70
N GLU A 675 -18.85 -16.33 9.46
CA GLU A 675 -20.23 -16.71 9.16
C GLU A 675 -21.21 -15.55 9.27
N LEU A 676 -21.01 -14.67 10.26
CA LEU A 676 -21.80 -13.45 10.42
C LEU A 676 -21.61 -12.51 9.22
N ARG A 677 -20.37 -12.32 8.76
CA ARG A 677 -20.08 -11.56 7.52
C ARG A 677 -20.83 -12.15 6.32
N VAL A 678 -20.71 -13.46 6.12
CA VAL A 678 -21.39 -14.18 5.02
C VAL A 678 -22.90 -14.03 5.09
N LYS A 679 -23.49 -14.10 6.30
CA LYS A 679 -24.93 -13.84 6.52
C LYS A 679 -25.30 -12.43 6.07
N ASN A 680 -24.55 -11.41 6.51
CA ASN A 680 -24.81 -10.02 6.15
C ASN A 680 -24.75 -9.80 4.63
N TYR A 681 -23.75 -10.36 3.94
CA TYR A 681 -23.66 -10.27 2.48
C TYR A 681 -24.83 -10.96 1.78
N ARG A 682 -25.26 -12.13 2.28
CA ARG A 682 -26.42 -12.83 1.71
C ARG A 682 -27.66 -11.96 1.77
N GLU A 683 -27.96 -11.45 2.96
CA GLU A 683 -29.15 -10.65 3.23
C GLU A 683 -29.12 -9.31 2.48
N THR A 684 -27.95 -8.68 2.33
CA THR A 684 -27.82 -7.47 1.49
C THR A 684 -28.06 -7.79 0.01
N LEU A 685 -27.46 -8.87 -0.51
CA LEU A 685 -27.61 -9.26 -1.91
C LEU A 685 -29.03 -9.70 -2.26
N GLU A 686 -29.82 -10.22 -1.32
CA GLU A 686 -31.26 -10.50 -1.52
C GLU A 686 -32.05 -9.26 -1.93
N PHE A 687 -31.67 -8.07 -1.44
CA PHE A 687 -32.27 -6.81 -1.88
C PHE A 687 -31.67 -6.30 -3.18
N VAL A 688 -30.34 -6.32 -3.29
CA VAL A 688 -29.60 -5.70 -4.41
C VAL A 688 -29.82 -6.45 -5.72
N ARG A 689 -29.88 -7.79 -5.69
CA ARG A 689 -30.07 -8.62 -6.90
C ARG A 689 -31.43 -8.46 -7.58
N LYS A 690 -32.37 -7.76 -6.93
CA LYS A 690 -33.63 -7.38 -7.56
C LYS A 690 -33.44 -6.34 -8.67
N GLU A 691 -32.39 -5.52 -8.58
CA GLU A 691 -32.04 -4.49 -9.57
C GLU A 691 -30.74 -4.80 -10.32
N ILE A 692 -29.83 -5.54 -9.67
CA ILE A 692 -28.54 -5.93 -10.24
C ILE A 692 -28.42 -7.45 -10.19
N PRO A 693 -29.06 -8.21 -11.11
CA PRO A 693 -29.08 -9.67 -11.04
C PRO A 693 -27.69 -10.32 -10.95
N GLY A 694 -26.68 -9.72 -11.60
CA GLY A 694 -25.29 -10.16 -11.58
C GLY A 694 -24.49 -9.77 -10.33
N ALA A 695 -25.07 -9.09 -9.34
CA ALA A 695 -24.33 -8.59 -8.19
C ALA A 695 -23.65 -9.71 -7.38
N VAL A 696 -22.35 -9.55 -7.15
CA VAL A 696 -21.51 -10.39 -6.29
C VAL A 696 -20.63 -9.50 -5.42
N VAL A 697 -20.12 -10.02 -4.30
CA VAL A 697 -19.21 -9.25 -3.45
C VAL A 697 -17.79 -9.35 -3.98
N CYS A 698 -17.16 -8.19 -4.17
CA CYS A 698 -15.72 -8.02 -4.13
C CYS A 698 -15.35 -7.61 -2.70
N LEU A 699 -14.78 -8.54 -1.94
CA LEU A 699 -14.36 -8.27 -0.56
C LEU A 699 -13.03 -7.53 -0.61
N ARG A 700 -13.02 -6.28 -0.16
CA ARG A 700 -11.80 -5.49 0.02
C ARG A 700 -11.38 -5.50 1.48
N THR A 701 -10.10 -5.82 1.71
CA THR A 701 -9.50 -5.89 3.04
C THR A 701 -8.17 -5.14 3.11
N GLU A 702 -7.76 -4.84 4.33
CA GLU A 702 -6.41 -4.40 4.67
C GLU A 702 -5.71 -5.45 5.54
N GLY A 703 -4.38 -5.48 5.48
CA GLY A 703 -3.56 -6.33 6.32
C GLY A 703 -3.02 -7.58 5.67
N ALA A 704 -2.63 -7.50 4.41
CA ALA A 704 -1.92 -8.56 3.73
C ALA A 704 -2.69 -9.90 3.73
N ASN A 705 -3.99 -9.82 3.50
CA ASN A 705 -4.82 -11.01 3.40
C ASN A 705 -4.64 -11.70 2.04
N ALA A 706 -4.78 -13.02 2.03
CA ALA A 706 -5.03 -13.81 0.84
C ALA A 706 -6.07 -14.88 1.16
N LEU A 707 -7.16 -14.95 0.41
CA LEU A 707 -8.26 -15.91 0.64
C LEU A 707 -7.98 -17.25 -0.04
N VAL A 708 -7.08 -18.02 0.57
CA VAL A 708 -6.70 -19.37 0.12
C VAL A 708 -7.00 -20.38 1.22
N ALA A 709 -7.84 -21.35 0.90
CA ALA A 709 -8.16 -22.46 1.79
C ALA A 709 -7.05 -23.52 1.77
N GLY A 710 -6.88 -24.21 2.89
CA GLY A 710 -5.92 -25.32 3.01
C GLY A 710 -4.45 -24.92 3.12
N LEU A 711 -4.14 -23.65 3.41
CA LEU A 711 -2.77 -23.24 3.78
C LEU A 711 -2.34 -23.97 5.06
N ASP A 712 -1.11 -24.50 5.06
CA ASP A 712 -0.56 -25.21 6.22
C ASP A 712 -0.15 -24.20 7.32
N PRO A 713 -0.75 -24.24 8.53
CA PRO A 713 -0.33 -23.38 9.63
C PRO A 713 1.11 -23.64 10.11
N ALA A 714 1.69 -24.79 9.77
CA ALA A 714 3.07 -25.16 10.07
C ALA A 714 4.04 -24.93 8.89
N ASP A 715 3.59 -24.30 7.80
CA ASP A 715 4.43 -24.04 6.63
C ASP A 715 5.67 -23.22 7.02
N ARG A 716 6.85 -23.65 6.56
CA ARG A 716 8.12 -22.96 6.86
C ARG A 716 8.19 -21.58 6.20
N ASN A 717 7.45 -21.36 5.13
CA ASN A 717 7.32 -20.06 4.50
C ASN A 717 6.49 -19.10 5.38
N SER A 718 7.16 -18.08 5.91
CA SER A 718 6.55 -17.02 6.73
C SER A 718 5.38 -16.32 6.03
N HIS A 719 5.43 -16.14 4.71
CA HIS A 719 4.37 -15.49 3.93
C HIS A 719 3.08 -16.32 3.92
N PHE A 720 3.17 -17.64 3.74
CA PHE A 720 1.99 -18.52 3.75
C PHE A 720 1.40 -18.64 5.15
N ARG A 721 2.24 -18.66 6.19
CA ARG A 721 1.77 -18.62 7.57
C ARG A 721 1.09 -17.30 7.92
N HIS A 722 1.63 -16.18 7.43
CA HIS A 722 0.98 -14.87 7.55
C HIS A 722 -0.39 -14.88 6.86
N ALA A 723 -0.47 -15.33 5.61
CA ALA A 723 -1.73 -15.41 4.87
C ALA A 723 -2.76 -16.28 5.61
N PHE A 724 -2.35 -17.43 6.17
CA PHE A 724 -3.20 -18.32 6.96
C PHE A 724 -3.82 -17.62 8.18
N LEU A 725 -3.02 -16.86 8.94
CA LEU A 725 -3.50 -16.21 10.16
C LEU A 725 -4.21 -14.89 9.88
N SER A 726 -3.76 -14.13 8.89
CA SER A 726 -4.33 -12.82 8.56
C SER A 726 -5.81 -12.96 8.18
N GLN A 727 -6.15 -13.93 7.31
CA GLN A 727 -7.55 -14.20 6.96
C GLN A 727 -8.42 -14.56 8.17
N ARG A 728 -7.86 -15.20 9.22
CA ARG A 728 -8.58 -15.54 10.46
C ARG A 728 -8.84 -14.30 11.30
N ARG A 729 -7.80 -13.50 11.56
CA ARG A 729 -7.94 -12.21 12.28
C ARG A 729 -8.94 -11.28 11.61
N CYS A 730 -8.88 -11.22 10.27
CA CYS A 730 -9.77 -10.43 9.42
C CYS A 730 -11.19 -11.03 9.28
N ALA A 731 -11.54 -12.11 10.00
CA ALA A 731 -12.84 -12.79 9.92
C ALA A 731 -13.23 -13.17 8.48
N ALA A 732 -12.24 -13.62 7.71
CA ALA A 732 -12.31 -13.98 6.31
C ALA A 732 -11.83 -15.42 6.06
N VAL A 733 -12.13 -16.36 6.96
CA VAL A 733 -11.68 -17.76 6.83
C VAL A 733 -12.06 -18.32 5.45
N ALA A 734 -11.08 -18.58 4.59
CA ALA A 734 -11.29 -18.87 3.17
C ALA A 734 -12.26 -20.02 2.94
N GLU A 735 -12.19 -21.10 3.73
CA GLU A 735 -13.08 -22.26 3.61
C GLU A 735 -14.56 -21.84 3.73
N ILE A 736 -14.88 -20.93 4.66
CA ILE A 736 -16.24 -20.44 4.91
C ILE A 736 -16.66 -19.45 3.82
N VAL A 737 -15.76 -18.52 3.46
CA VAL A 737 -16.03 -17.50 2.43
C VAL A 737 -16.30 -18.17 1.09
N GLN A 738 -15.47 -19.12 0.68
CA GLN A 738 -15.59 -19.84 -0.59
C GLN A 738 -16.85 -20.70 -0.64
N ALA A 739 -17.15 -21.44 0.44
CA ALA A 739 -18.36 -22.26 0.53
C ALA A 739 -19.65 -21.44 0.44
N SER A 740 -19.61 -20.12 0.72
CA SER A 740 -20.78 -19.26 0.59
C SER A 740 -21.20 -19.00 -0.87
N GLY A 741 -20.24 -18.99 -1.80
CA GLY A 741 -20.45 -18.57 -3.19
C GLY A 741 -20.89 -17.11 -3.38
N LEU A 742 -20.82 -16.26 -2.34
CA LEU A 742 -21.25 -14.86 -2.39
C LEU A 742 -20.11 -13.89 -2.71
N VAL A 743 -18.94 -14.16 -2.14
CA VAL A 743 -17.69 -13.46 -2.45
C VAL A 743 -17.07 -14.15 -3.64
N ARG A 744 -16.84 -13.39 -4.71
CA ARG A 744 -16.23 -13.91 -5.94
C ARG A 744 -14.89 -13.26 -6.24
N TYR A 745 -14.68 -12.05 -5.74
CA TYR A 745 -13.45 -11.29 -5.90
C TYR A 745 -12.91 -10.94 -4.52
N HIS A 746 -11.59 -10.94 -4.37
CA HIS A 746 -10.92 -10.48 -3.16
C HIS A 746 -9.83 -9.48 -3.53
N ALA A 747 -9.89 -8.30 -2.94
CA ALA A 747 -8.90 -7.26 -3.09
C ALA A 747 -8.23 -6.96 -1.75
N ASP A 748 -6.92 -6.74 -1.78
CA ASP A 748 -6.15 -6.27 -0.62
C ASP A 748 -5.11 -5.25 -1.11
N TYR A 749 -5.10 -4.05 -0.50
CA TYR A 749 -4.22 -2.94 -0.91
C TYR A 749 -3.03 -2.72 0.03
N THR A 750 -2.75 -3.66 0.94
CA THR A 750 -1.55 -3.68 1.80
C THR A 750 -0.98 -5.10 1.90
N THR A 751 -0.57 -5.66 0.75
CA THR A 751 -0.07 -7.05 0.65
C THR A 751 1.43 -7.20 0.94
N LEU A 752 1.83 -8.44 1.29
CA LEU A 752 3.23 -8.85 1.41
C LEU A 752 3.92 -8.92 0.05
N PRO A 753 5.25 -8.72 -0.02
CA PRO A 753 6.04 -8.90 -1.25
C PRO A 753 6.23 -10.39 -1.55
N TYR A 754 5.16 -11.06 -1.97
CA TYR A 754 5.22 -12.45 -2.42
C TYR A 754 6.20 -12.61 -3.59
N THR A 755 7.01 -13.66 -3.54
CA THR A 755 7.83 -14.06 -4.69
C THR A 755 6.92 -14.50 -5.85
N PRO A 756 7.41 -14.47 -7.12
CA PRO A 756 6.63 -14.97 -8.25
C PRO A 756 6.10 -16.41 -8.05
N SER A 757 6.89 -17.30 -7.44
CA SER A 757 6.45 -18.66 -7.13
C SER A 757 5.32 -18.71 -6.09
N GLU A 758 5.42 -17.92 -5.02
CA GLU A 758 4.38 -17.82 -3.99
C GLU A 758 3.09 -17.25 -4.56
N LEU A 759 3.21 -16.16 -5.32
CA LEU A 759 2.08 -15.48 -5.92
C LEU A 759 1.34 -16.40 -6.90
N ARG A 760 2.06 -17.15 -7.74
CA ARG A 760 1.44 -18.14 -8.63
C ARG A 760 0.66 -19.19 -7.86
N PHE A 761 1.23 -19.70 -6.76
CA PHE A 761 0.55 -20.67 -5.90
C PHE A 761 -0.73 -20.08 -5.30
N LEU A 762 -0.65 -18.88 -4.70
CA LEU A 762 -1.79 -18.24 -4.04
C LEU A 762 -2.91 -17.91 -5.04
N VAL A 763 -2.55 -17.33 -6.20
CA VAL A 763 -3.52 -16.92 -7.21
C VAL A 763 -4.22 -18.12 -7.84
N ARG A 764 -3.46 -19.12 -8.28
CA ARG A 764 -4.03 -20.35 -8.83
C ARG A 764 -4.96 -21.03 -7.83
N SER A 765 -4.50 -21.18 -6.59
CA SER A 765 -5.28 -21.85 -5.54
C SER A 765 -6.60 -21.11 -5.28
N ALA A 766 -6.57 -19.79 -5.12
CA ALA A 766 -7.79 -18.99 -4.97
C ALA A 766 -8.72 -19.12 -6.18
N ALA A 767 -8.19 -19.00 -7.40
CA ALA A 767 -8.96 -19.05 -8.65
C ALA A 767 -9.68 -20.39 -8.84
N GLU A 768 -8.98 -21.50 -8.55
CA GLU A 768 -9.52 -22.88 -8.54
C GLU A 768 -10.57 -23.09 -7.46
N GLN A 769 -10.43 -22.39 -6.33
CA GLN A 769 -11.36 -22.39 -5.20
C GLN A 769 -12.55 -21.43 -5.40
N GLY A 770 -12.59 -20.70 -6.52
CA GLY A 770 -13.73 -19.85 -6.92
C GLY A 770 -13.59 -18.37 -6.59
N ILE A 771 -12.47 -17.94 -6.01
CA ILE A 771 -12.16 -16.53 -5.71
C ILE A 771 -11.17 -16.00 -6.73
N VAL A 772 -11.49 -14.89 -7.38
CA VAL A 772 -10.56 -14.17 -8.25
C VAL A 772 -9.79 -13.14 -7.42
N PRO A 773 -8.46 -13.28 -7.25
CA PRO A 773 -7.67 -12.28 -6.56
C PRO A 773 -7.50 -11.02 -7.40
N VAL A 774 -7.61 -9.87 -6.74
CA VAL A 774 -7.44 -8.52 -7.28
C VAL A 774 -6.54 -7.74 -6.31
N PHE A 775 -5.32 -8.24 -6.09
CA PHE A 775 -4.37 -7.55 -5.21
C PHE A 775 -4.03 -6.17 -5.77
N LEU A 776 -3.86 -5.18 -4.88
CA LEU A 776 -3.53 -3.80 -5.22
C LEU A 776 -2.23 -3.39 -4.50
N PRO A 777 -1.07 -3.99 -4.84
CA PRO A 777 0.16 -3.81 -4.08
C PRO A 777 0.72 -2.39 -4.19
N GLN A 778 1.47 -2.00 -3.17
CA GLN A 778 2.26 -0.78 -3.11
C GLN A 778 3.68 -1.07 -3.60
N PHE A 779 3.84 -1.37 -4.89
CA PHE A 779 5.10 -1.88 -5.46
C PHE A 779 6.31 -1.01 -5.16
N ASP A 780 6.11 0.29 -5.01
CA ASP A 780 7.15 1.25 -4.69
C ASP A 780 7.76 1.05 -3.29
N ASN A 781 7.07 0.42 -2.34
CA ASN A 781 7.59 0.21 -0.99
C ASN A 781 6.93 -0.93 -0.18
N MET A 782 6.66 -2.07 -0.83
CA MET A 782 6.04 -3.22 -0.18
C MET A 782 6.76 -3.60 1.12
N ARG A 783 5.99 -4.10 2.10
CA ARG A 783 6.43 -4.28 3.48
C ARG A 783 6.53 -5.77 3.80
N ASP A 784 7.74 -6.31 3.84
CA ASP A 784 8.01 -7.66 4.34
C ASP A 784 8.17 -7.65 5.88
N ILE A 785 8.02 -8.81 6.52
CA ILE A 785 8.36 -9.08 7.90
C ILE A 785 9.50 -10.12 7.92
N ALA A 786 10.73 -9.62 8.07
CA ALA A 786 11.92 -10.45 8.15
C ALA A 786 12.02 -11.12 9.53
N ILE A 787 11.60 -12.39 9.62
CA ILE A 787 11.77 -13.19 10.84
C ILE A 787 13.23 -13.54 11.04
N ASN A 788 13.79 -13.22 12.20
CA ASN A 788 15.21 -13.37 12.51
C ASN A 788 15.45 -13.52 14.02
N ALA A 789 16.69 -13.78 14.40
CA ALA A 789 17.06 -14.02 15.80
C ALA A 789 17.30 -12.75 16.65
N ALA A 790 17.45 -11.55 16.06
CA ALA A 790 18.03 -10.39 16.73
C ALA A 790 17.18 -9.11 16.75
N TYR A 791 16.57 -8.71 15.63
CA TYR A 791 16.01 -7.38 15.44
C TYR A 791 14.50 -7.39 15.23
N GLY A 792 13.82 -6.42 15.83
CA GLY A 792 12.40 -6.17 15.65
C GLY A 792 11.55 -6.48 16.87
N THR A 793 10.26 -6.73 16.64
CA THR A 793 9.28 -7.05 17.69
C THR A 793 9.14 -8.56 17.85
N ASP A 794 8.65 -9.03 19.00
CA ASP A 794 8.43 -10.45 19.22
C ASP A 794 7.34 -10.99 18.27
N TYR A 795 7.66 -12.07 17.57
CA TYR A 795 6.78 -12.73 16.62
C TYR A 795 6.43 -14.17 17.01
N GLN A 796 6.87 -14.64 18.16
CA GLN A 796 6.66 -16.01 18.60
C GLN A 796 5.18 -16.37 18.61
N VAL A 797 4.37 -15.57 19.31
CA VAL A 797 2.93 -15.80 19.40
C VAL A 797 2.24 -15.55 18.07
N HIS A 798 2.66 -14.53 17.32
CA HIS A 798 2.01 -14.20 16.06
C HIS A 798 2.19 -15.27 14.99
N TYR A 799 3.31 -15.99 14.94
CA TYR A 799 3.59 -17.05 13.96
C TYR A 799 3.62 -18.47 14.56
N ASN A 800 3.18 -18.64 15.82
CA ASN A 800 3.21 -19.91 16.56
C ASN A 800 4.58 -20.60 16.51
N LEU A 801 5.63 -19.87 16.87
CA LEU A 801 7.00 -20.37 16.80
C LEU A 801 7.36 -21.17 18.05
N PRO A 802 8.15 -22.25 17.93
CA PRO A 802 8.56 -23.08 19.07
C PRO A 802 9.47 -22.32 20.05
N GLU A 803 10.13 -21.27 19.58
CA GLU A 803 11.06 -20.46 20.35
C GLU A 803 10.85 -18.97 20.04
N PRO A 804 11.25 -18.05 20.95
CA PRO A 804 11.23 -16.63 20.68
C PRO A 804 12.04 -16.26 19.43
N ARG A 805 11.41 -15.51 18.51
CA ARG A 805 12.04 -14.89 17.34
C ARG A 805 11.49 -13.49 17.14
N LYS A 806 12.24 -12.67 16.42
CA LYS A 806 11.87 -11.29 16.11
C LYS A 806 11.41 -11.17 14.67
N GLY A 807 10.43 -10.31 14.40
CA GLY A 807 10.07 -9.88 13.05
C GLY A 807 10.44 -8.43 12.87
N TYR A 808 11.17 -8.10 11.79
CA TYR A 808 11.57 -6.74 11.43
C TYR A 808 10.91 -6.32 10.11
N MET A 809 10.23 -5.16 10.04
CA MET A 809 9.62 -4.70 8.79
C MET A 809 10.69 -4.18 7.83
N MET A 810 10.71 -4.73 6.63
CA MET A 810 11.57 -4.30 5.54
C MET A 810 10.71 -3.66 4.45
N HIS A 811 11.00 -2.41 4.10
CA HIS A 811 10.41 -1.77 2.93
C HIS A 811 11.27 -2.09 1.71
N CYS A 812 10.66 -2.59 0.64
CA CYS A 812 11.37 -2.97 -0.57
C CYS A 812 10.61 -2.60 -1.85
N LEU A 813 11.36 -2.17 -2.86
CA LEU A 813 10.88 -2.04 -4.23
C LEU A 813 10.70 -3.44 -4.83
N THR A 814 9.51 -3.73 -5.35
CA THR A 814 9.20 -5.01 -6.00
C THR A 814 8.87 -4.79 -7.48
N ALA A 815 9.40 -5.63 -8.36
CA ALA A 815 9.12 -5.57 -9.79
C ALA A 815 7.65 -5.88 -10.10
N LEU A 816 6.97 -4.96 -10.77
CA LEU A 816 5.54 -5.06 -11.10
C LEU A 816 5.28 -6.06 -12.23
N PHE A 817 6.10 -6.08 -13.28
CA PHE A 817 5.87 -6.93 -14.44
C PHE A 817 5.79 -8.43 -14.10
N PRO A 818 6.77 -9.04 -13.38
CA PRO A 818 6.68 -10.45 -13.02
C PRO A 818 5.48 -10.76 -12.12
N TRP A 819 5.07 -9.82 -11.27
CA TRP A 819 3.87 -9.93 -10.46
C TRP A 819 2.62 -9.96 -11.33
N PHE A 820 2.44 -8.95 -12.19
CA PHE A 820 1.29 -8.84 -13.10
C PHE A 820 1.17 -10.07 -14.01
N ARG A 821 2.31 -10.55 -14.51
CA ARG A 821 2.37 -11.78 -15.30
C ARG A 821 1.90 -12.99 -14.51
N ALA A 822 2.42 -13.19 -13.28
CA ALA A 822 1.98 -14.31 -12.44
C ALA A 822 0.48 -14.25 -12.12
N VAL A 823 -0.06 -13.08 -11.80
CA VAL A 823 -1.49 -12.90 -11.52
C VAL A 823 -2.34 -13.20 -12.76
N ALA A 824 -1.99 -12.60 -13.90
CA ALA A 824 -2.76 -12.77 -15.14
C ALA A 824 -2.73 -14.21 -15.66
N GLU A 825 -1.59 -14.89 -15.58
CA GLU A 825 -1.43 -16.26 -16.09
C GLU A 825 -2.15 -17.31 -15.23
N GLU A 826 -2.38 -17.03 -13.94
CA GLU A 826 -2.98 -17.99 -12.99
C GLU A 826 -4.46 -17.70 -12.66
N GLY A 827 -5.10 -16.76 -13.38
CA GLY A 827 -6.54 -16.50 -13.26
C GLY A 827 -6.95 -15.43 -12.24
N GLY A 828 -6.04 -14.52 -11.89
CA GLY A 828 -6.34 -13.30 -11.14
C GLY A 828 -6.42 -12.05 -12.04
N ILE A 829 -6.79 -10.92 -11.44
CA ILE A 829 -6.79 -9.60 -12.08
C ILE A 829 -5.55 -8.84 -11.60
N PRO A 830 -4.59 -8.48 -12.49
CA PRO A 830 -3.48 -7.63 -12.12
C PRO A 830 -3.96 -6.27 -11.63
N GLY A 831 -3.40 -5.78 -10.52
CA GLY A 831 -3.82 -4.54 -9.91
C GLY A 831 -2.70 -3.80 -9.19
N ILE A 832 -2.90 -2.50 -8.94
CA ILE A 832 -1.96 -1.60 -8.25
C ILE A 832 -2.71 -0.51 -7.46
N LEU A 833 -2.13 -0.05 -6.36
CA LEU A 833 -2.55 1.18 -5.69
C LEU A 833 -1.86 2.39 -6.33
N TRP A 834 -2.60 3.34 -6.89
CA TRP A 834 -2.00 4.37 -7.77
C TRP A 834 -1.37 5.55 -7.02
N GLU A 835 -2.08 6.11 -6.03
CA GLU A 835 -1.64 7.33 -5.34
C GLU A 835 -2.31 7.51 -3.95
N ASP A 836 -2.17 6.51 -3.08
CA ASP A 836 -2.59 6.65 -1.68
C ASP A 836 -1.45 7.23 -0.83
N TYR A 837 -1.50 8.54 -0.65
CA TYR A 837 -0.50 9.24 0.14
C TYR A 837 -0.53 8.91 1.64
N GLN A 838 -1.67 8.54 2.21
CA GLN A 838 -1.74 8.20 3.64
C GLN A 838 -1.19 6.79 3.89
N CYS A 839 -1.44 5.87 2.95
CA CYS A 839 -0.88 4.52 3.01
C CYS A 839 0.54 4.44 2.48
N ASP A 840 1.06 5.52 1.88
CA ASP A 840 2.35 5.58 1.23
C ASP A 840 2.48 4.55 0.10
N GLY A 841 1.54 4.54 -0.87
CA GLY A 841 1.61 3.64 -2.03
C GLY A 841 1.35 4.37 -3.34
N PHE A 842 2.29 4.23 -4.28
CA PHE A 842 2.31 5.02 -5.52
C PHE A 842 2.72 4.20 -6.75
N ALA A 843 2.22 4.63 -7.91
CA ALA A 843 2.83 4.30 -9.19
C ALA A 843 3.91 5.35 -9.54
N THR A 844 5.19 4.99 -9.39
CA THR A 844 6.32 5.83 -9.82
C THR A 844 6.58 5.69 -11.32
N GLU A 845 7.59 6.42 -11.84
CA GLU A 845 8.03 6.21 -13.21
C GLU A 845 8.45 4.75 -13.52
N THR A 846 8.97 4.02 -12.53
CA THR A 846 9.38 2.61 -12.67
C THR A 846 8.17 1.74 -12.93
N GLN A 847 7.17 1.75 -12.05
CA GLN A 847 5.96 0.93 -12.24
C GLN A 847 5.21 1.31 -13.52
N LYS A 848 5.17 2.60 -13.89
CA LYS A 848 4.54 3.05 -15.15
C LYS A 848 5.23 2.49 -16.40
N ARG A 849 6.56 2.37 -16.40
CA ARG A 849 7.30 1.73 -17.49
C ARG A 849 6.98 0.24 -17.56
N GLU A 850 6.95 -0.45 -16.43
CA GLU A 850 6.60 -1.88 -16.37
C GLU A 850 5.17 -2.16 -16.84
N MET A 851 4.19 -1.35 -16.42
CA MET A 851 2.80 -1.51 -16.82
C MET A 851 2.61 -1.33 -18.33
N ARG A 852 3.25 -0.32 -18.93
CA ARG A 852 3.19 -0.12 -20.39
C ARG A 852 3.77 -1.30 -21.16
N LEU A 853 4.89 -1.85 -20.68
CA LEU A 853 5.49 -3.06 -21.23
C LEU A 853 4.56 -4.28 -21.06
N PHE A 854 3.96 -4.46 -19.89
CA PHE A 854 2.98 -5.52 -19.67
C PHE A 854 1.78 -5.41 -20.63
N ALA A 855 1.21 -4.22 -20.76
CA ALA A 855 0.10 -3.96 -21.66
C ALA A 855 0.47 -4.23 -23.13
N GLU A 856 1.70 -3.93 -23.55
CA GLU A 856 2.21 -4.31 -24.87
C GLU A 856 2.25 -5.83 -25.05
N LYS A 857 2.79 -6.57 -24.07
CA LYS A 857 2.89 -8.04 -24.13
C LYS A 857 1.53 -8.74 -24.07
N VAL A 858 0.56 -8.17 -23.36
CA VAL A 858 -0.83 -8.62 -23.42
C VAL A 858 -1.39 -8.40 -24.83
N ARG A 859 -1.23 -7.21 -25.43
CA ARG A 859 -1.70 -6.96 -26.81
C ARG A 859 -1.06 -7.91 -27.83
N GLU A 860 0.23 -8.20 -27.71
CA GLU A 860 0.94 -9.18 -28.56
C GLU A 860 0.33 -10.59 -28.43
N ALA A 861 0.04 -11.03 -27.21
CA ALA A 861 -0.57 -12.33 -26.93
C ALA A 861 -1.96 -12.47 -27.58
N PHE A 862 -2.75 -11.39 -27.56
CA PHE A 862 -4.08 -11.37 -28.18
C PHE A 862 -4.03 -11.19 -29.71
N ALA A 863 -2.94 -10.64 -30.26
CA ALA A 863 -2.76 -10.48 -31.70
C ALA A 863 -2.29 -11.76 -32.42
N THR A 864 -1.63 -12.69 -31.73
CA THR A 864 -0.86 -13.80 -32.33
C THR A 864 -1.49 -15.20 -32.19
N GLY A 865 -2.66 -15.37 -31.57
CA GLY A 865 -3.30 -16.68 -31.38
C GLY A 865 -4.82 -16.67 -31.16
N ALA A 866 -5.39 -17.84 -30.81
CA ALA A 866 -6.82 -18.17 -30.67
C ALA A 866 -7.68 -17.21 -29.81
N ALA A 867 -7.08 -16.21 -29.15
CA ALA A 867 -7.76 -15.11 -28.46
C ALA A 867 -8.59 -14.21 -29.40
N ARG A 868 -8.47 -14.40 -30.73
CA ARG A 868 -9.35 -13.84 -31.76
C ARG A 868 -10.64 -14.64 -31.97
N GLU A 869 -11.09 -15.44 -31.00
CA GLU A 869 -12.50 -15.84 -30.95
C GLU A 869 -13.32 -14.56 -30.78
N LYS A 870 -13.82 -14.03 -31.91
CA LYS A 870 -15.05 -13.23 -31.89
C LYS A 870 -16.05 -14.06 -31.11
N LEU A 871 -16.35 -13.67 -29.86
CA LEU A 871 -17.49 -14.20 -29.14
C LEU A 871 -18.67 -14.03 -30.10
N ALA A 872 -19.25 -15.16 -30.52
CA ALA A 872 -20.50 -15.12 -31.26
C ALA A 872 -21.47 -14.28 -30.43
N ALA A 873 -22.04 -13.24 -31.03
CA ALA A 873 -22.91 -12.29 -30.35
C ALA A 873 -23.87 -13.05 -29.41
N PRO A 874 -24.01 -12.64 -28.14
CA PRO A 874 -25.07 -13.18 -27.31
C PRO A 874 -26.38 -13.00 -28.07
N ALA A 875 -27.10 -14.10 -28.30
CA ALA A 875 -28.42 -14.08 -28.90
C ALA A 875 -29.25 -13.05 -28.14
N ALA A 876 -29.80 -12.08 -28.88
CA ALA A 876 -30.67 -11.05 -28.36
C ALA A 876 -31.74 -11.66 -27.44
N ALA A 877 -31.66 -11.35 -26.16
CA ALA A 877 -32.81 -11.24 -25.26
C ALA A 877 -32.39 -10.61 -23.94
N ARG A 878 -32.69 -9.32 -23.77
CA ARG A 878 -33.43 -8.76 -22.61
C ARG A 878 -33.47 -7.24 -22.73
N SER A 879 -34.63 -6.77 -23.16
CA SER A 879 -35.15 -5.41 -22.99
C SER A 879 -35.27 -5.04 -21.52
#